data_AF-A0ABD3VXG7-F1
#
_entry.id   AF-A0ABD3VXG7-F1
#
_cell.length_a   1.000
_cell.length_b   1.000
_cell.length_c   1.000
_cell.angle_alpha   90.00
_cell.angle_beta   90.00
_cell.angle_gamma   90.00
#
_symmetry.space_group_name_H-M   'P 1'
#
loop_
_entity.id
_entity.type
_entity.pdbx_description
1 polymer ?
#
loop_
_entity_poly.entity_id
_entity_poly.type
_entity_poly.pdbx_seq_one_letter_code
_entity_poly.pdbx_strand_id
1 'polypeptide(L)'
;MQRSKWRNNFIKFLLKGNPHITIKGFCTVPEEIDLIDKPDETLLDRICFYGFNEDGTLITFSQIKVANVKKNRLTFRNSSEEVYVWEDDIIEQKNSSKLFTGKMDLTVLEPLRKWRICFHGFLKSVAGEEKSIYANISFLWQCTSDPFECVQKSSLWSFAKICAERLIAYKELRKIIIGQTFRFDQWGGLCGTLDIGQAGEKIVRFTSPRSRSFSKISEGDCKTQTIQYIKMKDKCWTLMLIKNSLYDSKTQSGYIAYPNGEIWPLTFKDADSNTTVYQPFREETAFTQDGDCKALKISSQIDAKYEKVFVAEQFERYYVNDEAAFGCQVIEETKHIVFKMNIETSANNKNVYDDEVGNIPLAISLKDTLSKRPDLVGGKGASLFKLQAMEDELGVSIPMGFCVTTKAYIEHIRRNNELSCSIECIPYCIRNNQIDQLLQCCENATLTMARTEMSDVTKAILIDQLYTHFGSEYENEYLAVRSSAVGEDGLESSSAGQMETILNVKGYDSIIKAILKCWASSLSFNIVEYRRQYGQSLVEPMAVVIQKMIKSEVSGVLFTADPLTNKGSTIVINAFPGLGEVVVSGKSNVDTIFITRTLDQHLDIRQRISAENKQYSEKCTSEHYFSLKDEMVLKICHAAILIEAQFGGHMDIEWAIAEGSIYILQARPIVNAFGETDEELMHEFDTPVTDCKACLTTGNVGEVLPGTTSPLTIDIGGRLVDLAMKIMHECDVGLKYSTYASMFVCTFFYRIFFNLSALCSASFNRLLSDKSKMEIFIMGETLPENSMQNLVSFCGRKQSLISMLKFFLKARFETWRAEKILRAYETILQNSRIIPYSSDLNHIMEEIESNHGHYVKVWGATMYQNAQSAIGSAILMSVLCGKSTKITPDVSADLARLLSNCKNVYSADVPAALADLAKIIDESNQKDYFLDLSDEESHDFLISSDIFGEKYRSFLDQHGHRCVREADFLELSWAMDPTKLIQCLKTLVSHGLVNIQTEPEDIKETVEHLRSPLSSFQKLLLRSFLISLARKGVSKREWAKSLAIKMGDVLKQAYWKLADLMVQESRLPEPDLLFYLTHREIKTLIETRSPKLVRKSRRRRNISRTLIPYSFDKVNYGAPIPKPIDVERSGSPTFEGQGMSVSRGIVTGRACVINDISEVGKIHKGDILICLFTDVGWTPYFPLLSGLVTEIGGLLSHGAVVAREYGLPCVVCMPNATKLFKTGEIVELNATDGKLCKIKCN
;
A
#
# COMPACT_ATOMS: atom_id res chain seq x y z
N MET A 1 -49.12 3.87 -24.95
CA MET A 1 -49.39 5.30 -24.68
C MET A 1 -49.74 5.65 -23.22
N GLN A 2 -50.44 4.80 -22.43
CA GLN A 2 -50.81 5.13 -21.03
C GLN A 2 -49.66 5.09 -19.99
N ARG A 3 -48.54 4.38 -20.26
CA ARG A 3 -47.38 4.33 -19.34
C ARG A 3 -46.52 5.60 -19.32
N SER A 4 -46.51 6.44 -20.36
CA SER A 4 -45.72 7.69 -20.36
C SER A 4 -46.41 8.83 -19.60
N LYS A 5 -47.75 8.87 -19.61
CA LYS A 5 -48.54 9.84 -18.82
C LYS A 5 -48.37 9.65 -17.30
N TRP A 6 -48.23 8.41 -16.83
CA TRP A 6 -48.02 8.12 -15.41
C TRP A 6 -46.63 8.56 -14.92
N ARG A 7 -45.59 8.35 -15.76
CA ARG A 7 -44.20 8.76 -15.47
C ARG A 7 -44.04 10.28 -15.44
N ASN A 8 -44.67 11.02 -16.35
CA ASN A 8 -44.62 12.48 -16.37
C ASN A 8 -45.42 13.14 -15.23
N ASN A 9 -46.52 12.53 -14.79
CA ASN A 9 -47.28 13.04 -13.64
C ASN A 9 -46.59 12.77 -12.29
N PHE A 10 -45.86 11.67 -12.17
CA PHE A 10 -45.06 11.35 -10.97
C PHE A 10 -43.86 12.31 -10.80
N ILE A 11 -43.19 12.68 -11.90
CA ILE A 11 -42.10 13.67 -11.90
C ILE A 11 -42.62 15.07 -11.56
N LYS A 12 -43.77 15.47 -12.10
CA LYS A 12 -44.43 16.76 -11.75
C LYS A 12 -44.89 16.84 -10.28
N PHE A 13 -45.18 15.70 -9.65
CA PHE A 13 -45.55 15.64 -8.23
C PHE A 13 -44.32 15.83 -7.31
N LEU A 14 -43.15 15.31 -7.70
CA LEU A 14 -41.90 15.43 -6.94
C LEU A 14 -41.30 16.85 -6.97
N LEU A 15 -41.54 17.62 -8.04
CA LEU A 15 -40.96 18.96 -8.22
C LEU A 15 -41.75 20.10 -7.55
N LYS A 16 -42.92 19.82 -6.95
CA LYS A 16 -43.76 20.85 -6.31
C LYS A 16 -43.33 21.26 -4.89
N GLY A 17 -42.24 20.71 -4.36
CA GLY A 17 -41.91 20.78 -2.92
C GLY A 17 -40.99 21.91 -2.43
N ASN A 18 -40.37 22.74 -3.29
CA ASN A 18 -39.55 23.86 -2.80
C ASN A 18 -39.30 24.95 -3.87
N PRO A 19 -39.90 26.15 -3.76
CA PRO A 19 -39.79 27.20 -4.78
C PRO A 19 -38.59 28.16 -4.64
N HIS A 20 -37.61 27.90 -3.76
CA HIS A 20 -36.57 28.90 -3.42
C HIS A 20 -35.11 28.55 -3.73
N ILE A 21 -34.82 27.60 -4.62
CA ILE A 21 -33.45 27.41 -5.12
C ILE A 21 -33.43 27.56 -6.63
N THR A 22 -33.18 28.78 -7.09
CA THR A 22 -32.93 29.10 -8.49
C THR A 22 -31.52 28.64 -8.84
N ILE A 23 -31.39 27.45 -9.40
CA ILE A 23 -30.14 26.93 -9.99
C ILE A 23 -29.96 27.62 -11.35
N LYS A 24 -29.36 28.81 -11.37
CA LYS A 24 -28.81 29.44 -12.57
C LYS A 24 -27.30 29.44 -12.42
N GLY A 25 -26.61 28.52 -13.09
CA GLY A 25 -25.13 28.50 -13.07
C GLY A 25 -24.43 27.19 -13.42
N PHE A 26 -25.05 26.26 -14.16
CA PHE A 26 -24.34 25.10 -14.70
C PHE A 26 -24.67 24.97 -16.19
N CYS A 27 -23.70 25.32 -17.03
CA CYS A 27 -23.81 25.37 -18.48
C CYS A 27 -23.94 23.99 -19.14
N THR A 28 -24.57 24.02 -20.31
CA THR A 28 -24.74 22.94 -21.27
C THR A 28 -23.40 22.33 -21.72
N VAL A 29 -23.27 21.00 -21.61
CA VAL A 29 -22.20 20.26 -22.29
C VAL A 29 -22.57 20.18 -23.79
N PRO A 30 -21.62 20.36 -24.74
CA PRO A 30 -21.89 20.18 -26.16
C PRO A 30 -22.37 18.76 -26.47
N GLU A 31 -23.37 18.63 -27.35
CA GLU A 31 -23.88 17.35 -27.89
C GLU A 31 -22.78 16.49 -28.55
N GLU A 32 -21.58 17.04 -28.77
CA GLU A 32 -20.44 16.35 -29.36
C GLU A 32 -19.82 15.26 -28.45
N ILE A 33 -20.06 15.29 -27.13
CA ILE A 33 -19.64 14.20 -26.22
C ILE A 33 -20.61 12.99 -26.35
N ASP A 34 -21.84 13.20 -26.81
CA ASP A 34 -22.85 12.14 -27.03
C ASP A 34 -22.56 11.28 -28.29
N LEU A 35 -21.63 11.71 -29.16
CA LEU A 35 -21.14 10.90 -30.28
C LEU A 35 -20.35 9.66 -29.83
N ILE A 36 -19.99 9.59 -28.55
CA ILE A 36 -19.15 8.55 -27.94
C ILE A 36 -19.96 7.32 -27.47
N ASP A 37 -21.30 7.40 -27.48
CA ASP A 37 -22.21 6.40 -26.90
C ASP A 37 -22.93 5.50 -27.93
N LYS A 38 -22.61 5.61 -29.23
CA LYS A 38 -22.99 4.57 -30.19
C LYS A 38 -21.87 3.52 -30.23
N PRO A 39 -22.10 2.30 -29.72
CA PRO A 39 -21.16 1.22 -29.95
C PRO A 39 -21.12 0.97 -31.46
N ASP A 40 -20.03 1.40 -32.09
CA ASP A 40 -19.68 0.94 -33.42
C ASP A 40 -19.52 -0.59 -33.34
N GLU A 41 -20.12 -1.34 -34.28
CA GLU A 41 -20.18 -2.81 -34.23
C GLU A 41 -18.79 -3.47 -34.29
N THR A 42 -17.74 -2.67 -34.54
CA THR A 42 -16.34 -3.04 -34.70
C THR A 42 -15.47 -2.92 -33.43
N LEU A 43 -15.96 -2.38 -32.30
CA LEU A 43 -15.16 -2.03 -31.10
C LEU A 43 -14.99 -3.15 -30.06
N LEU A 44 -13.82 -3.81 -29.95
CA LEU A 44 -13.66 -5.05 -29.16
C LEU A 44 -13.63 -4.93 -27.62
N ASP A 45 -12.94 -3.93 -27.06
CA ASP A 45 -12.92 -3.66 -25.59
C ASP A 45 -12.58 -2.21 -25.34
N ARG A 46 -13.37 -1.56 -24.50
CA ARG A 46 -13.21 -0.16 -24.15
C ARG A 46 -13.25 0.00 -22.65
N ILE A 47 -12.25 0.68 -22.10
CA ILE A 47 -12.19 1.09 -20.70
C ILE A 47 -12.23 2.61 -20.65
N CYS A 48 -13.05 3.18 -19.78
CA CYS A 48 -13.20 4.62 -19.61
C CYS A 48 -13.22 4.99 -18.12
N PHE A 49 -12.40 5.94 -17.72
CA PHE A 49 -12.39 6.57 -16.41
C PHE A 49 -12.88 8.01 -16.55
N TYR A 50 -13.81 8.42 -15.70
CA TYR A 50 -14.33 9.78 -15.66
C TYR A 50 -13.89 10.45 -14.37
N GLY A 51 -13.59 11.74 -14.35
CA GLY A 51 -13.32 12.48 -13.13
C GLY A 51 -14.05 13.81 -13.17
N PHE A 52 -14.84 14.10 -12.13
CA PHE A 52 -15.57 15.36 -11.99
C PHE A 52 -15.52 15.88 -10.55
N ASN A 53 -15.46 17.20 -10.40
CA ASN A 53 -15.43 17.92 -9.12
C ASN A 53 -16.49 19.05 -9.10
N GLU A 54 -16.58 19.77 -7.97
CA GLU A 54 -17.60 20.79 -7.74
C GLU A 54 -17.37 22.09 -8.54
N ASP A 55 -16.13 22.37 -8.96
CA ASP A 55 -15.78 23.57 -9.73
C ASP A 55 -16.07 23.48 -11.24
N GLY A 56 -16.57 22.33 -11.71
CA GLY A 56 -16.94 22.09 -13.11
C GLY A 56 -15.84 21.48 -13.98
N THR A 57 -14.64 21.26 -13.43
CA THR A 57 -13.55 20.56 -14.12
C THR A 57 -13.96 19.12 -14.43
N LEU A 58 -13.67 18.70 -15.67
CA LEU A 58 -13.95 17.34 -16.16
C LEU A 58 -12.70 16.77 -16.78
N ILE A 59 -12.39 15.53 -16.43
CA ILE A 59 -11.33 14.76 -17.08
C ILE A 59 -11.85 13.37 -17.47
N THR A 60 -11.48 12.89 -18.65
CA THR A 60 -11.81 11.53 -19.08
C THR A 60 -10.60 10.86 -19.70
N PHE A 61 -10.31 9.64 -19.24
CA PHE A 61 -9.32 8.76 -19.85
C PHE A 61 -10.06 7.61 -20.49
N SER A 62 -9.85 7.37 -21.77
CA SER A 62 -10.41 6.20 -22.45
C SER A 62 -9.36 5.47 -23.25
N GLN A 63 -9.42 4.14 -23.17
CA GLN A 63 -8.65 3.23 -23.99
C GLN A 63 -9.61 2.31 -24.71
N ILE A 64 -9.39 2.17 -26.02
CA ILE A 64 -10.16 1.31 -26.90
C ILE A 64 -9.17 0.35 -27.54
N LYS A 65 -9.43 -0.96 -27.41
CA LYS A 65 -8.69 -2.00 -28.11
C LYS A 65 -9.52 -2.49 -29.29
N VAL A 66 -8.92 -2.44 -30.49
CA VAL A 66 -9.46 -2.96 -31.74
C VAL A 66 -8.40 -3.87 -32.37
N ALA A 67 -8.56 -5.18 -32.25
CA ALA A 67 -7.57 -6.17 -32.68
C ALA A 67 -6.18 -5.88 -32.08
N ASN A 68 -5.16 -5.68 -32.92
CA ASN A 68 -3.80 -5.32 -32.52
C ASN A 68 -3.58 -3.81 -32.37
N VAL A 69 -4.62 -2.98 -32.55
CA VAL A 69 -4.52 -1.52 -32.46
C VAL A 69 -5.16 -1.05 -31.15
N LYS A 70 -4.44 -0.22 -30.41
CA LYS A 70 -4.91 0.49 -29.22
C LYS A 70 -5.12 1.95 -29.56
N LYS A 71 -6.32 2.45 -29.31
CA LYS A 71 -6.63 3.87 -29.39
C LYS A 71 -6.76 4.43 -27.98
N ASN A 72 -5.96 5.44 -27.66
CA ASN A 72 -6.06 6.13 -26.37
C ASN A 72 -6.59 7.54 -26.59
N ARG A 73 -7.38 8.02 -25.64
CA ARG A 73 -7.87 9.39 -25.63
C ARG A 73 -7.92 9.96 -24.22
N LEU A 74 -7.44 11.19 -24.10
CA LEU A 74 -7.57 12.03 -22.91
C LEU A 74 -8.37 13.27 -23.30
N THR A 75 -9.43 13.57 -22.55
CA THR A 75 -10.18 14.83 -22.65
C THR A 75 -10.09 15.55 -21.32
N PHE A 76 -9.72 16.82 -21.35
CA PHE A 76 -9.70 17.71 -20.20
C PHE A 76 -10.55 18.95 -20.49
N ARG A 77 -11.42 19.31 -19.56
CA ARG A 77 -12.18 20.56 -19.60
C ARG A 77 -11.92 21.33 -18.31
N ASN A 78 -11.46 22.57 -18.43
CA ASN A 78 -11.22 23.44 -17.28
C ASN A 78 -12.52 24.07 -16.75
N SER A 79 -12.43 24.76 -15.60
CA SER A 79 -13.54 25.49 -14.99
C SER A 79 -14.09 26.65 -15.84
N SER A 80 -13.33 27.08 -16.86
CA SER A 80 -13.71 28.11 -17.83
C SER A 80 -14.37 27.53 -19.09
N GLU A 81 -14.69 26.23 -19.09
CA GLU A 81 -15.35 25.48 -20.17
C GLU A 81 -14.51 25.25 -21.44
N GLU A 82 -13.23 25.60 -21.45
CA GLU A 82 -12.33 25.25 -22.55
C GLU A 82 -12.02 23.75 -22.55
N VAL A 83 -12.05 23.13 -23.73
CA VAL A 83 -11.85 21.69 -23.93
C VAL A 83 -10.54 21.41 -24.66
N TYR A 84 -9.74 20.53 -24.08
CA TYR A 84 -8.48 20.07 -24.62
C TYR A 84 -8.49 18.55 -24.78
N VAL A 85 -7.93 18.05 -25.90
CA VAL A 85 -7.97 16.62 -26.27
C VAL A 85 -6.59 16.14 -26.71
N TRP A 86 -6.26 14.91 -26.32
CA TRP A 86 -5.16 14.13 -26.90
C TRP A 86 -5.70 12.77 -27.35
N GLU A 87 -5.27 12.32 -28.53
CA GLU A 87 -5.62 11.03 -29.13
C GLU A 87 -4.36 10.39 -29.75
N ASP A 88 -4.29 9.06 -29.70
CA ASP A 88 -3.20 8.29 -30.28
C ASP A 88 -3.67 6.90 -30.73
N ASP A 89 -3.14 6.42 -31.86
CA ASP A 89 -3.43 5.13 -32.49
C ASP A 89 -2.14 4.30 -32.54
N ILE A 90 -2.01 3.28 -31.68
CA ILE A 90 -0.78 2.48 -31.53
C ILE A 90 -1.00 1.02 -31.93
N ILE A 91 -0.07 0.45 -32.68
CA ILE A 91 -0.01 -0.99 -32.97
C ILE A 91 0.73 -1.70 -31.82
N GLU A 92 0.07 -2.64 -31.15
CA GLU A 92 0.60 -3.37 -29.98
C GLU A 92 1.71 -4.34 -30.39
N GLN A 93 2.93 -4.17 -29.86
CA GLN A 93 3.96 -5.21 -29.88
C GLN A 93 3.65 -6.28 -28.82
N LYS A 94 3.71 -7.55 -29.23
CA LYS A 94 3.17 -8.76 -28.58
C LYS A 94 3.63 -9.13 -27.14
N ASN A 95 4.23 -8.27 -26.31
CA ASN A 95 4.95 -8.79 -25.13
C ASN A 95 5.05 -7.96 -23.82
N SER A 96 4.20 -6.97 -23.52
CA SER A 96 4.26 -6.29 -22.21
C SER A 96 2.94 -6.27 -21.43
N SER A 97 3.00 -6.69 -20.16
CA SER A 97 1.94 -6.51 -19.15
C SER A 97 1.76 -5.03 -18.72
N LYS A 98 2.67 -4.15 -19.14
CA LYS A 98 2.53 -2.69 -19.07
C LYS A 98 1.90 -2.18 -20.37
N LEU A 99 0.81 -1.42 -20.23
CA LEU A 99 0.13 -0.72 -21.33
C LEU A 99 0.83 0.62 -21.57
N PHE A 100 2.13 0.60 -21.87
CA PHE A 100 2.90 1.82 -22.07
C PHE A 100 2.64 2.36 -23.47
N THR A 101 2.12 3.59 -23.57
CA THR A 101 1.81 4.23 -24.85
C THR A 101 2.46 5.59 -24.97
N GLY A 102 3.80 5.65 -24.86
CA GLY A 102 4.69 6.78 -25.20
C GLY A 102 4.55 8.05 -24.34
N LYS A 103 3.33 8.39 -23.94
CA LYS A 103 2.87 9.60 -23.25
C LYS A 103 1.78 9.29 -22.22
N MET A 104 1.03 8.20 -22.36
CA MET A 104 0.05 7.74 -21.36
C MET A 104 0.44 6.37 -20.80
N ASP A 105 0.28 6.17 -19.50
CA ASP A 105 0.47 4.89 -18.82
C ASP A 105 -0.78 4.55 -17.97
N LEU A 106 -1.42 3.44 -18.31
CA LEU A 106 -2.53 2.87 -17.56
C LEU A 106 -2.05 1.56 -16.92
N THR A 107 -1.67 1.63 -15.65
CA THR A 107 -1.14 0.49 -14.91
C THR A 107 -2.18 -0.05 -13.93
N VAL A 108 -2.46 -1.35 -14.01
CA VAL A 108 -3.28 -2.06 -13.02
C VAL A 108 -2.43 -2.32 -11.78
N LEU A 109 -2.72 -1.64 -10.68
CA LEU A 109 -2.06 -1.91 -9.39
C LEU A 109 -2.76 -3.07 -8.68
N GLU A 110 -4.09 -3.02 -8.60
CA GLU A 110 -4.93 -4.10 -8.10
C GLU A 110 -6.10 -4.37 -9.06
N PRO A 111 -6.28 -5.61 -9.52
CA PRO A 111 -7.34 -5.96 -10.47
C PRO A 111 -8.71 -5.46 -10.02
N LEU A 112 -9.37 -4.68 -10.88
CA LEU A 112 -10.70 -4.05 -10.64
C LEU A 112 -10.81 -3.13 -9.43
N ARG A 113 -9.73 -2.95 -8.67
CA ARG A 113 -9.71 -2.15 -7.45
C ARG A 113 -8.95 -0.87 -7.62
N LYS A 114 -7.76 -0.94 -8.20
CA LYS A 114 -6.82 0.17 -8.17
C LYS A 114 -6.02 0.27 -9.45
N TRP A 115 -6.03 1.46 -10.03
CA TRP A 115 -5.34 1.78 -11.27
C TRP A 115 -4.49 3.01 -11.06
N ARG A 116 -3.32 3.01 -11.66
CA ARG A 116 -2.50 4.20 -11.83
C ARG A 116 -2.67 4.70 -13.25
N ILE A 117 -2.90 6.00 -13.39
CA ILE A 117 -3.18 6.67 -14.65
C ILE A 117 -2.21 7.85 -14.74
N CYS A 118 -1.23 7.76 -15.64
CA CYS A 118 -0.27 8.84 -15.86
C CYS A 118 -0.38 9.36 -17.28
N PHE A 119 -0.18 10.65 -17.47
CA PHE A 119 -0.08 11.28 -18.77
C PHE A 119 0.95 12.40 -18.78
N HIS A 120 1.85 12.39 -19.76
CA HIS A 120 2.85 13.41 -20.02
C HIS A 120 2.79 13.79 -21.50
N GLY A 121 2.26 14.96 -21.83
CA GLY A 121 2.16 15.36 -23.24
C GLY A 121 1.38 16.63 -23.49
N PHE A 122 1.28 16.99 -24.77
CA PHE A 122 0.50 18.15 -25.21
C PHE A 122 -0.94 17.75 -25.51
N LEU A 123 -1.88 18.54 -25.00
CA LEU A 123 -3.31 18.50 -25.32
C LEU A 123 -3.62 19.60 -26.35
N LYS A 124 -4.47 19.33 -27.33
CA LYS A 124 -4.91 20.30 -28.35
C LYS A 124 -6.26 20.92 -28.00
N SER A 125 -6.43 22.22 -28.18
CA SER A 125 -7.73 22.88 -28.03
C SER A 125 -8.73 22.45 -29.11
N VAL A 126 -9.98 22.25 -28.74
CA VAL A 126 -11.08 21.92 -29.67
C VAL A 126 -11.66 23.17 -30.35
N ALA A 127 -11.53 24.35 -29.74
CA ALA A 127 -12.26 25.57 -30.12
C ALA A 127 -11.62 26.42 -31.25
N GLY A 128 -10.66 25.89 -32.02
CA GLY A 128 -10.31 26.47 -33.32
C GLY A 128 -9.07 27.38 -33.41
N GLU A 129 -8.14 27.32 -32.47
CA GLU A 129 -6.76 27.82 -32.68
C GLU A 129 -5.78 26.66 -32.42
N GLU A 130 -4.62 26.62 -33.10
CA GLU A 130 -3.51 25.68 -32.83
C GLU A 130 -2.87 25.86 -31.44
N LYS A 131 -3.66 26.25 -30.44
CA LYS A 131 -3.27 26.30 -29.04
C LYS A 131 -3.15 24.87 -28.51
N SER A 132 -1.94 24.51 -28.13
CA SER A 132 -1.64 23.31 -27.36
C SER A 132 -1.18 23.68 -25.96
N ILE A 133 -1.52 22.86 -24.98
CA ILE A 133 -1.07 23.00 -23.59
C ILE A 133 -0.35 21.73 -23.17
N TYR A 134 0.79 21.88 -22.50
CA TYR A 134 1.46 20.74 -21.89
C TYR A 134 0.71 20.33 -20.62
N ALA A 135 0.50 19.04 -20.45
CA ALA A 135 -0.11 18.43 -19.28
C ALA A 135 0.80 17.33 -18.72
N ASN A 136 1.02 17.39 -17.41
CA ASN A 136 1.60 16.34 -16.61
C ASN A 136 0.58 15.91 -15.56
N ILE A 137 0.20 14.64 -15.59
CA ILE A 137 -0.91 14.09 -14.83
C ILE A 137 -0.48 12.78 -14.20
N SER A 138 -0.74 12.63 -12.91
CA SER A 138 -0.58 11.35 -12.23
C SER A 138 -1.72 11.10 -11.27
N PHE A 139 -2.48 10.04 -11.50
CA PHE A 139 -3.67 9.71 -10.75
C PHE A 139 -3.69 8.27 -10.27
N LEU A 140 -4.22 8.08 -9.06
CA LEU A 140 -4.68 6.81 -8.55
C LEU A 140 -6.21 6.77 -8.62
N TRP A 141 -6.74 5.85 -9.41
CA TRP A 141 -8.15 5.48 -9.37
C TRP A 141 -8.34 4.33 -8.41
N GLN A 142 -9.30 4.45 -7.49
CA GLN A 142 -9.63 3.43 -6.49
C GLN A 142 -11.13 3.15 -6.47
N CYS A 143 -11.54 1.89 -6.50
CA CYS A 143 -12.95 1.52 -6.51
C CYS A 143 -13.63 1.73 -5.16
N THR A 144 -14.92 2.07 -5.19
CA THR A 144 -15.84 2.13 -4.03
C THR A 144 -17.02 1.18 -4.16
N SER A 145 -17.04 0.35 -5.21
CA SER A 145 -18.16 -0.54 -5.51
C SER A 145 -17.70 -1.82 -6.20
N ASP A 146 -18.51 -2.87 -6.09
CA ASP A 146 -18.37 -4.04 -6.96
C ASP A 146 -18.65 -3.67 -8.43
N PRO A 147 -18.16 -4.49 -9.39
CA PRO A 147 -18.60 -4.43 -10.78
C PRO A 147 -20.13 -4.46 -10.92
N PHE A 148 -20.65 -3.73 -11.91
CA PHE A 148 -22.08 -3.62 -12.24
C PHE A 148 -22.92 -2.80 -11.25
N GLU A 149 -22.35 -2.20 -10.21
CA GLU A 149 -23.13 -1.37 -9.26
C GLU A 149 -23.44 0.04 -9.77
N CYS A 150 -22.70 0.54 -10.76
CA CYS A 150 -23.05 1.78 -11.46
C CYS A 150 -24.04 1.45 -12.59
N VAL A 151 -25.26 1.95 -12.48
CA VAL A 151 -26.35 1.66 -13.41
C VAL A 151 -26.65 2.91 -14.24
N GLN A 152 -26.14 2.99 -15.47
CA GLN A 152 -26.58 4.02 -16.41
C GLN A 152 -27.74 3.54 -17.31
N LYS A 153 -28.88 4.23 -17.16
CA LYS A 153 -29.84 4.54 -18.25
C LYS A 153 -30.32 5.99 -18.21
N SER A 154 -29.68 6.84 -17.40
CA SER A 154 -29.97 8.28 -17.30
C SER A 154 -28.66 9.06 -17.41
N SER A 155 -28.71 10.24 -18.02
CA SER A 155 -27.54 11.10 -18.27
C SER A 155 -26.65 11.21 -17.03
N LEU A 156 -25.32 11.17 -17.24
CA LEU A 156 -24.31 11.34 -16.19
C LEU A 156 -24.64 12.51 -15.25
N TRP A 157 -25.22 13.59 -15.80
CA TRP A 157 -25.66 14.76 -15.05
C TRP A 157 -26.79 14.48 -14.05
N SER A 158 -27.81 13.70 -14.44
CA SER A 158 -28.92 13.35 -13.54
C SER A 158 -28.43 12.50 -12.38
N PHE A 159 -27.46 11.63 -12.63
CA PHE A 159 -26.87 10.75 -11.66
C PHE A 159 -25.91 11.47 -10.71
N ALA A 160 -25.02 12.32 -11.23
CA ALA A 160 -24.15 13.19 -10.43
C ALA A 160 -24.98 14.12 -9.52
N LYS A 161 -26.07 14.70 -10.04
CA LYS A 161 -27.02 15.51 -9.26
C LYS A 161 -27.71 14.70 -8.14
N ILE A 162 -28.13 13.46 -8.43
CA ILE A 162 -28.78 12.58 -7.44
C ILE A 162 -27.78 12.10 -6.37
N CYS A 163 -26.54 11.78 -6.76
CA CYS A 163 -25.47 11.36 -5.86
C CYS A 163 -25.02 12.47 -4.91
N ALA A 164 -25.03 13.73 -5.37
CA ALA A 164 -24.80 14.90 -4.50
C ALA A 164 -25.94 15.14 -3.48
N GLU A 165 -27.15 14.66 -3.77
CA GLU A 165 -28.35 14.98 -3.01
C GLU A 165 -28.81 13.88 -2.02
N ARG A 166 -28.58 12.56 -2.27
CA ARG A 166 -29.05 11.46 -1.37
C ARG A 166 -28.25 10.15 -1.44
N LEU A 167 -28.12 9.42 -0.32
CA LEU A 167 -27.77 7.97 -0.32
C LEU A 167 -28.92 7.16 -0.93
N ILE A 168 -28.61 6.34 -1.94
CA ILE A 168 -29.55 5.39 -2.56
C ILE A 168 -29.40 4.00 -1.92
N ALA A 169 -30.51 3.34 -1.61
CA ALA A 169 -30.51 1.96 -1.13
C ALA A 169 -30.20 0.94 -2.24
N TYR A 170 -29.23 0.06 -2.00
CA TYR A 170 -28.70 -0.99 -2.88
C TYR A 170 -29.74 -1.85 -3.63
N LYS A 171 -30.92 -2.05 -3.04
CA LYS A 171 -31.95 -2.98 -3.52
C LYS A 171 -32.63 -2.53 -4.83
N GLU A 172 -32.69 -1.23 -5.11
CA GLU A 172 -33.31 -0.69 -6.32
C GLU A 172 -32.34 -0.65 -7.51
N LEU A 173 -31.03 -0.51 -7.27
CA LEU A 173 -29.98 -0.65 -8.28
C LEU A 173 -29.98 -2.07 -8.87
N ARG A 174 -30.09 -3.10 -8.01
CA ARG A 174 -30.05 -4.52 -8.38
C ARG A 174 -31.08 -4.95 -9.44
N LYS A 175 -32.25 -4.31 -9.50
CA LYS A 175 -33.29 -4.65 -10.50
C LYS A 175 -32.95 -4.18 -11.91
N ILE A 176 -32.02 -3.23 -12.06
CA ILE A 176 -31.65 -2.64 -13.34
C ILE A 176 -30.39 -3.32 -13.92
N ILE A 177 -29.55 -3.89 -13.06
CA ILE A 177 -28.30 -4.59 -13.38
C ILE A 177 -28.49 -5.83 -14.29
N ILE A 178 -29.63 -6.51 -14.17
CA ILE A 178 -29.86 -7.84 -14.78
C ILE A 178 -29.97 -7.80 -16.34
N GLY A 179 -29.94 -6.62 -16.97
CA GLY A 179 -30.21 -6.46 -18.41
C GLY A 179 -29.06 -6.01 -19.32
N GLN A 180 -27.80 -5.95 -18.87
CA GLN A 180 -26.66 -5.51 -19.71
C GLN A 180 -25.57 -6.60 -19.77
N THR A 181 -25.42 -7.26 -20.91
CA THR A 181 -24.51 -8.40 -21.12
C THR A 181 -23.10 -8.03 -21.60
N PHE A 182 -22.89 -6.82 -22.13
CA PHE A 182 -21.63 -6.40 -22.78
C PHE A 182 -21.00 -5.13 -22.18
N ARG A 183 -21.39 -4.74 -20.96
CA ARG A 183 -20.86 -3.57 -20.25
C ARG A 183 -20.96 -3.76 -18.75
N PHE A 184 -19.97 -3.25 -18.02
CA PHE A 184 -20.06 -3.08 -16.58
C PHE A 184 -19.46 -1.75 -16.15
N ASP A 185 -20.07 -1.14 -15.14
CA ASP A 185 -19.58 0.09 -14.54
C ASP A 185 -19.23 -0.15 -13.06
N GLN A 186 -18.28 0.63 -12.55
CA GLN A 186 -17.84 0.66 -11.16
C GLN A 186 -17.76 2.11 -10.68
N TRP A 187 -18.10 2.35 -9.43
CA TRP A 187 -17.78 3.59 -8.76
C TRP A 187 -16.36 3.58 -8.20
N GLY A 188 -15.77 4.76 -8.13
CA GLY A 188 -14.47 4.97 -7.53
C GLY A 188 -14.18 6.45 -7.28
N GLY A 189 -13.00 6.71 -6.77
CA GLY A 189 -12.40 8.04 -6.65
C GLY A 189 -11.10 8.09 -7.44
N LEU A 190 -10.80 9.25 -8.01
CA LEU A 190 -9.56 9.52 -8.72
C LEU A 190 -8.83 10.66 -8.01
N CYS A 191 -7.63 10.38 -7.49
CA CYS A 191 -6.87 11.29 -6.65
C CYS A 191 -5.43 11.37 -7.14
N GLY A 192 -4.85 12.57 -7.19
CA GLY A 192 -3.46 12.75 -7.60
C GLY A 192 -3.17 14.15 -8.11
N THR A 193 -2.10 14.29 -8.90
CA THR A 193 -1.57 15.59 -9.34
C THR A 193 -1.95 15.92 -10.77
N LEU A 194 -2.19 17.20 -10.99
CA LEU A 194 -2.61 17.80 -12.24
C LEU A 194 -1.79 19.09 -12.46
N ASP A 195 -0.81 19.06 -13.36
CA ASP A 195 -0.06 20.23 -13.83
C ASP A 195 -0.41 20.47 -15.30
N ILE A 196 -1.13 21.56 -15.57
CA ILE A 196 -1.58 21.92 -16.92
C ILE A 196 -1.21 23.37 -17.22
N GLY A 197 -0.42 23.57 -18.28
CA GLY A 197 0.00 24.88 -18.75
C GLY A 197 0.97 25.58 -17.78
N GLN A 198 0.63 26.81 -17.36
CA GLN A 198 1.42 27.61 -16.41
C GLN A 198 0.78 27.68 -15.00
N ALA A 199 -0.29 26.92 -14.75
CA ALA A 199 -1.05 27.00 -13.51
C ALA A 199 -0.34 26.39 -12.30
N GLY A 200 0.77 25.67 -12.52
CA GLY A 200 1.46 24.89 -11.51
C GLY A 200 0.74 23.59 -11.18
N GLU A 201 1.46 22.70 -10.49
CA GLU A 201 0.93 21.43 -10.03
C GLU A 201 -0.16 21.63 -8.96
N LYS A 202 -1.30 20.97 -9.14
CA LYS A 202 -2.41 20.96 -8.18
C LYS A 202 -2.79 19.53 -7.81
N ILE A 203 -3.08 19.30 -6.53
CA ILE A 203 -3.67 18.04 -6.06
C ILE A 203 -5.18 18.13 -6.25
N VAL A 204 -5.75 17.14 -6.92
CA VAL A 204 -7.19 17.08 -7.18
C VAL A 204 -7.77 15.73 -6.80
N ARG A 205 -9.02 15.78 -6.32
CA ARG A 205 -9.83 14.60 -5.99
C ARG A 205 -11.12 14.68 -6.76
N PHE A 206 -11.38 13.64 -7.54
CA PHE A 206 -12.55 13.53 -8.38
C PHE A 206 -13.39 12.33 -7.94
N THR A 207 -14.71 12.52 -7.94
CA THR A 207 -15.60 11.36 -7.99
C THR A 207 -15.46 10.75 -9.37
N SER A 208 -15.24 9.43 -9.42
CA SER A 208 -14.75 8.80 -10.64
C SER A 208 -15.40 7.45 -10.93
N PRO A 209 -16.50 7.41 -11.70
CA PRO A 209 -16.98 6.16 -12.25
C PRO A 209 -15.99 5.65 -13.29
N ARG A 210 -15.91 4.33 -13.40
CA ARG A 210 -15.19 3.61 -14.44
C ARG A 210 -16.18 2.74 -15.20
N SER A 211 -16.17 2.83 -16.51
CA SER A 211 -16.95 1.96 -17.40
C SER A 211 -16.01 1.03 -18.17
N ARG A 212 -16.44 -0.20 -18.38
CA ARG A 212 -15.82 -1.12 -19.34
C ARG A 212 -16.90 -1.74 -20.22
N SER A 213 -16.75 -1.65 -21.54
CA SER A 213 -17.72 -2.13 -22.53
C SER A 213 -17.04 -2.94 -23.63
N PHE A 214 -17.76 -3.92 -24.16
CA PHE A 214 -17.31 -4.84 -25.22
C PHE A 214 -18.25 -4.71 -26.44
N SER A 215 -17.76 -4.98 -27.66
CA SER A 215 -18.62 -4.98 -28.85
C SER A 215 -19.66 -6.09 -28.79
N LYS A 216 -20.77 -5.83 -29.48
CA LYS A 216 -21.68 -6.87 -29.93
C LYS A 216 -20.98 -7.61 -31.09
N ILE A 217 -20.48 -8.80 -30.83
CA ILE A 217 -19.73 -9.58 -31.84
C ILE A 217 -20.69 -9.91 -33.00
N SER A 218 -20.27 -9.63 -34.24
CA SER A 218 -21.02 -10.00 -35.44
C SER A 218 -21.11 -11.53 -35.56
N GLU A 219 -22.23 -12.08 -36.06
CA GLU A 219 -22.45 -13.54 -36.14
C GLU A 219 -21.37 -14.31 -36.94
N GLY A 220 -20.52 -13.62 -37.70
CA GLY A 220 -19.49 -14.21 -38.57
C GLY A 220 -18.09 -14.39 -37.95
N ASP A 221 -17.75 -13.69 -36.87
CA ASP A 221 -16.38 -13.65 -36.30
C ASP A 221 -16.17 -14.54 -35.07
N CYS A 222 -17.11 -15.43 -34.76
CA CYS A 222 -17.11 -16.17 -33.49
C CYS A 222 -16.11 -17.34 -33.42
N LYS A 223 -15.11 -17.19 -32.53
CA LYS A 223 -14.73 -18.24 -31.55
C LYS A 223 -14.74 -17.62 -30.14
N THR A 224 -15.69 -18.06 -29.31
CA THR A 224 -16.25 -17.44 -28.09
C THR A 224 -15.52 -17.77 -26.76
N GLN A 225 -15.77 -17.00 -25.67
CA GLN A 225 -16.58 -17.45 -24.50
C GLN A 225 -16.76 -16.37 -23.39
N THR A 226 -17.94 -16.33 -22.76
CA THR A 226 -18.27 -15.47 -21.59
C THR A 226 -18.38 -16.32 -20.34
N ILE A 227 -17.81 -15.95 -19.17
CA ILE A 227 -18.09 -16.67 -17.90
C ILE A 227 -18.38 -15.70 -16.74
N GLN A 228 -19.59 -15.86 -16.15
CA GLN A 228 -20.08 -15.17 -14.96
C GLN A 228 -20.24 -16.11 -13.74
N TYR A 229 -20.15 -15.46 -12.59
CA TYR A 229 -19.87 -15.87 -11.21
C TYR A 229 -20.84 -16.85 -10.48
N ILE A 230 -20.35 -17.59 -9.47
CA ILE A 230 -21.10 -18.45 -8.51
C ILE A 230 -20.98 -17.94 -7.06
N LYS A 231 -22.10 -17.54 -6.45
CA LYS A 231 -22.15 -17.22 -5.01
C LYS A 231 -22.44 -18.47 -4.16
N MET A 232 -21.48 -18.91 -3.33
CA MET A 232 -21.72 -19.94 -2.31
C MET A 232 -22.48 -19.42 -1.10
N LYS A 233 -23.20 -20.33 -0.43
CA LYS A 233 -23.94 -20.03 0.80
C LYS A 233 -23.03 -19.70 1.99
N ASP A 234 -21.81 -20.25 2.05
CA ASP A 234 -21.05 -20.28 3.32
C ASP A 234 -19.62 -19.72 3.29
N LYS A 235 -19.01 -19.43 2.12
CA LYS A 235 -17.69 -18.79 1.99
C LYS A 235 -17.60 -18.08 0.62
N CYS A 236 -17.59 -16.74 0.58
CA CYS A 236 -17.69 -15.97 -0.66
C CYS A 236 -16.40 -16.05 -1.50
N TRP A 237 -16.46 -16.70 -2.67
CA TRP A 237 -15.46 -16.52 -3.73
C TRP A 237 -16.02 -15.59 -4.80
N THR A 238 -15.27 -14.90 -5.67
CA THR A 238 -15.80 -14.23 -6.90
C THR A 238 -14.94 -14.50 -8.12
N LEU A 239 -15.45 -15.28 -9.09
CA LEU A 239 -14.83 -15.55 -10.38
C LEU A 239 -15.51 -14.73 -11.49
N MET A 240 -14.73 -13.92 -12.22
CA MET A 240 -15.17 -13.25 -13.46
C MET A 240 -14.13 -13.53 -14.53
N LEU A 241 -14.53 -14.04 -15.69
CA LEU A 241 -13.59 -14.31 -16.80
C LEU A 241 -14.24 -14.01 -18.15
N ILE A 242 -13.55 -13.23 -18.97
CA ILE A 242 -14.02 -12.83 -20.30
C ILE A 242 -13.03 -13.39 -21.33
N LYS A 243 -13.43 -14.40 -22.09
CA LYS A 243 -12.60 -15.00 -23.15
C LYS A 243 -12.96 -14.40 -24.50
N ASN A 244 -11.95 -13.78 -25.12
CA ASN A 244 -12.03 -13.30 -26.48
C ASN A 244 -10.75 -13.75 -27.19
N SER A 245 -10.91 -14.38 -28.36
CA SER A 245 -9.85 -15.07 -29.11
C SER A 245 -8.74 -14.15 -29.63
N LEU A 246 -8.89 -12.83 -29.46
CA LEU A 246 -7.96 -11.79 -29.92
C LEU A 246 -6.97 -11.30 -28.85
N TYR A 247 -7.01 -11.84 -27.63
CA TYR A 247 -6.12 -11.40 -26.54
C TYR A 247 -4.88 -12.28 -26.38
N ASP A 248 -3.74 -11.66 -26.07
CA ASP A 248 -2.51 -12.35 -25.68
C ASP A 248 -2.71 -13.10 -24.33
N SER A 249 -2.10 -14.27 -24.25
CA SER A 249 -1.99 -15.16 -23.09
C SER A 249 -1.64 -14.46 -21.76
N LYS A 250 -0.94 -13.31 -21.82
CA LYS A 250 -0.48 -12.54 -20.65
C LYS A 250 -1.44 -11.44 -20.19
N THR A 251 -2.54 -11.19 -20.91
CA THR A 251 -3.50 -10.14 -20.55
C THR A 251 -4.39 -10.62 -19.41
N GLN A 252 -4.57 -9.82 -18.35
CA GLN A 252 -5.53 -10.12 -17.29
C GLN A 252 -6.95 -10.15 -17.86
N SER A 253 -7.55 -11.34 -17.89
CA SER A 253 -8.86 -11.65 -18.45
C SER A 253 -9.93 -11.85 -17.39
N GLY A 254 -9.52 -11.95 -16.12
CA GLY A 254 -10.42 -12.24 -15.01
C GLY A 254 -9.81 -12.07 -13.63
N TYR A 255 -10.52 -12.54 -12.61
CA TYR A 255 -10.02 -12.61 -11.23
C TYR A 255 -10.77 -13.65 -10.39
N ILE A 256 -10.14 -14.09 -9.29
CA ILE A 256 -10.73 -14.85 -8.18
C ILE A 256 -10.63 -13.99 -6.92
N ALA A 257 -11.77 -13.59 -6.34
CA ALA A 257 -11.81 -13.08 -4.97
C ALA A 257 -11.97 -14.26 -4.00
N TYR A 258 -11.20 -14.30 -2.92
CA TYR A 258 -11.26 -15.31 -1.87
C TYR A 258 -12.05 -14.79 -0.66
N PRO A 259 -12.58 -15.68 0.21
CA PRO A 259 -13.33 -15.28 1.41
C PRO A 259 -12.51 -14.47 2.43
N ASN A 260 -11.18 -14.55 2.36
CA ASN A 260 -10.25 -13.74 3.16
C ASN A 260 -10.04 -12.32 2.57
N GLY A 261 -10.70 -11.98 1.46
CA GLY A 261 -10.59 -10.69 0.79
C GLY A 261 -9.46 -10.58 -0.24
N GLU A 262 -8.66 -11.64 -0.41
CA GLU A 262 -7.57 -11.70 -1.40
C GLU A 262 -8.14 -11.77 -2.82
N ILE A 263 -7.53 -11.04 -3.76
CA ILE A 263 -7.89 -11.12 -5.18
C ILE A 263 -6.69 -11.64 -5.96
N TRP A 264 -6.93 -12.71 -6.68
CA TRP A 264 -6.01 -13.25 -7.66
C TRP A 264 -6.43 -12.82 -9.06
N PRO A 265 -5.63 -12.06 -9.80
CA PRO A 265 -5.87 -11.87 -11.22
C PRO A 265 -5.80 -13.20 -11.94
N LEU A 266 -6.66 -13.38 -12.95
CA LEU A 266 -6.57 -14.48 -13.90
C LEU A 266 -6.14 -13.93 -15.25
N THR A 267 -5.26 -14.67 -15.89
CA THR A 267 -4.85 -14.56 -17.27
C THR A 267 -5.40 -15.77 -18.05
N PHE A 268 -5.22 -15.77 -19.37
CA PHE A 268 -5.62 -16.93 -20.17
C PHE A 268 -4.73 -18.16 -19.96
N LYS A 269 -3.53 -18.01 -19.40
CA LYS A 269 -2.67 -19.15 -19.04
C LYS A 269 -3.22 -19.97 -17.88
N ASP A 270 -4.02 -19.36 -17.01
CA ASP A 270 -4.56 -19.99 -15.81
C ASP A 270 -5.77 -20.92 -16.10
N ALA A 271 -6.20 -21.02 -17.36
CA ALA A 271 -7.35 -21.82 -17.80
C ALA A 271 -6.91 -22.95 -18.75
N ASP A 272 -7.08 -24.21 -18.34
CA ASP A 272 -6.83 -25.37 -19.21
C ASP A 272 -8.16 -25.88 -19.83
N SER A 273 -8.18 -26.05 -21.15
CA SER A 273 -9.34 -26.57 -21.89
C SER A 273 -8.97 -27.84 -22.65
N ASN A 274 -8.76 -28.93 -21.92
CA ASN A 274 -8.49 -30.25 -22.49
C ASN A 274 -9.74 -31.13 -22.50
N THR A 275 -10.66 -30.93 -23.46
CA THR A 275 -11.60 -32.01 -23.84
C THR A 275 -12.03 -31.91 -25.30
N THR A 276 -11.60 -32.90 -26.08
CA THR A 276 -12.18 -33.25 -27.39
C THR A 276 -13.28 -34.29 -27.15
N VAL A 277 -14.39 -34.22 -27.91
CA VAL A 277 -15.22 -35.34 -28.43
C VAL A 277 -16.75 -35.10 -28.33
N TYR A 278 -17.39 -35.37 -29.47
CA TYR A 278 -18.82 -35.47 -29.78
C TYR A 278 -19.53 -36.58 -28.98
N GLN A 279 -20.41 -36.24 -28.02
CA GLN A 279 -21.53 -37.03 -27.45
C GLN A 279 -22.18 -36.16 -26.34
N PRO A 280 -23.43 -36.40 -25.87
CA PRO A 280 -24.20 -35.43 -25.05
C PRO A 280 -23.35 -34.86 -23.90
N PHE A 281 -23.14 -33.54 -23.98
CA PHE A 281 -21.95 -32.86 -23.48
C PHE A 281 -21.91 -32.74 -21.95
N ARG A 282 -20.75 -33.08 -21.38
CA ARG A 282 -20.28 -32.62 -20.07
C ARG A 282 -19.00 -31.82 -20.32
N GLU A 283 -19.03 -30.49 -20.19
CA GLU A 283 -17.80 -29.70 -20.26
C GLU A 283 -17.15 -29.70 -18.87
N GLU A 284 -15.89 -30.13 -18.83
CA GLU A 284 -15.04 -30.01 -17.64
C GLU A 284 -14.03 -28.89 -17.90
N THR A 285 -14.10 -27.81 -17.12
CA THR A 285 -13.06 -26.76 -17.13
C THR A 285 -12.32 -26.81 -15.80
N ALA A 286 -11.00 -26.94 -15.87
CA ALA A 286 -10.12 -26.95 -14.71
C ALA A 286 -9.23 -25.69 -14.72
N PHE A 287 -9.19 -24.99 -13.59
CA PHE A 287 -8.24 -23.90 -13.36
C PHE A 287 -7.09 -24.45 -12.53
N THR A 288 -5.85 -24.24 -12.97
CA THR A 288 -4.66 -24.66 -12.22
C THR A 288 -3.82 -23.42 -11.91
N GLN A 289 -3.38 -23.32 -10.66
CA GLN A 289 -2.38 -22.37 -10.22
C GLN A 289 -1.01 -22.92 -10.65
N ASP A 290 -0.16 -22.08 -11.25
CA ASP A 290 1.23 -22.41 -11.59
C ASP A 290 1.92 -23.03 -10.36
N GLY A 291 2.17 -24.35 -10.39
CA GLY A 291 3.04 -25.07 -9.46
C GLY A 291 2.40 -25.70 -8.22
N ASP A 292 1.38 -25.11 -7.59
CA ASP A 292 0.75 -25.65 -6.37
C ASP A 292 -0.76 -25.83 -6.51
N CYS A 293 -1.20 -27.07 -6.30
CA CYS A 293 -2.47 -27.59 -6.80
C CYS A 293 -3.69 -27.14 -5.97
N LYS A 294 -4.24 -25.95 -6.25
CA LYS A 294 -5.63 -25.59 -5.92
C LYS A 294 -6.48 -25.63 -7.19
N ALA A 295 -6.84 -26.83 -7.63
CA ALA A 295 -7.67 -26.99 -8.82
C ALA A 295 -9.15 -26.66 -8.52
N LEU A 296 -9.70 -25.60 -9.13
CA LEU A 296 -11.15 -25.38 -9.16
C LEU A 296 -11.73 -26.16 -10.35
N LYS A 297 -12.39 -27.29 -10.09
CA LYS A 297 -13.02 -28.12 -11.12
C LYS A 297 -14.50 -27.76 -11.25
N ILE A 298 -14.91 -27.24 -12.41
CA ILE A 298 -16.31 -26.92 -12.73
C ILE A 298 -16.80 -27.92 -13.79
N SER A 299 -17.83 -28.71 -13.45
CA SER A 299 -18.50 -29.63 -14.39
C SER A 299 -19.93 -29.16 -14.65
N SER A 300 -20.27 -28.88 -15.91
CA SER A 300 -21.65 -28.56 -16.34
C SER A 300 -22.27 -29.76 -17.08
N GLN A 301 -23.58 -29.96 -16.94
CA GLN A 301 -24.37 -30.92 -17.72
C GLN A 301 -25.45 -30.12 -18.44
N ILE A 302 -25.67 -30.34 -19.74
CA ILE A 302 -26.66 -29.61 -20.54
C ILE A 302 -27.70 -30.61 -21.06
N ASP A 303 -28.98 -30.43 -20.72
CA ASP A 303 -30.08 -31.27 -21.23
C ASP A 303 -30.53 -30.83 -22.63
N ALA A 304 -30.55 -31.77 -23.59
CA ALA A 304 -30.67 -31.51 -25.03
C ALA A 304 -32.10 -31.21 -25.52
N LYS A 305 -33.04 -30.89 -24.63
CA LYS A 305 -34.49 -30.95 -24.92
C LYS A 305 -35.15 -29.63 -25.38
N TYR A 306 -34.42 -28.51 -25.47
CA TYR A 306 -35.02 -27.21 -25.81
C TYR A 306 -34.21 -26.46 -26.89
N GLU A 307 -34.86 -26.06 -28.01
CA GLU A 307 -34.28 -25.20 -29.06
C GLU A 307 -34.01 -23.75 -28.59
N LYS A 308 -34.45 -23.40 -27.38
CA LYS A 308 -33.97 -22.27 -26.59
C LYS A 308 -33.62 -22.82 -25.21
N VAL A 309 -32.33 -23.01 -24.95
CA VAL A 309 -31.88 -23.47 -23.65
C VAL A 309 -31.89 -22.28 -22.69
N PHE A 310 -32.92 -22.19 -21.86
CA PHE A 310 -32.80 -21.48 -20.58
C PHE A 310 -31.95 -22.37 -19.68
N VAL A 311 -30.65 -22.10 -19.53
CA VAL A 311 -29.85 -22.76 -18.49
C VAL A 311 -30.18 -22.09 -17.16
N ALA A 312 -31.31 -22.47 -16.59
CA ALA A 312 -31.57 -22.35 -15.17
C ALA A 312 -31.46 -23.76 -14.57
N GLU A 313 -30.26 -24.33 -14.57
CA GLU A 313 -29.99 -25.54 -13.81
C GLU A 313 -29.12 -25.17 -12.60
N GLN A 314 -29.59 -25.54 -11.42
CA GLN A 314 -28.75 -25.59 -10.22
C GLN A 314 -27.57 -26.50 -10.53
N PHE A 315 -26.34 -26.00 -10.38
CA PHE A 315 -25.18 -26.88 -10.33
C PHE A 315 -25.23 -27.65 -9.01
N GLU A 316 -25.42 -28.96 -9.09
CA GLU A 316 -25.57 -29.79 -7.90
C GLU A 316 -24.24 -30.07 -7.18
N ARG A 317 -23.06 -29.91 -7.79
CA ARG A 317 -21.77 -30.19 -7.12
C ARG A 317 -20.56 -29.61 -7.85
N TYR A 318 -19.66 -28.99 -7.10
CA TYR A 318 -18.27 -28.76 -7.51
C TYR A 318 -17.34 -28.99 -6.31
N TYR A 319 -16.03 -29.08 -6.55
CA TYR A 319 -15.05 -29.40 -5.52
C TYR A 319 -14.02 -28.27 -5.37
N VAL A 320 -13.76 -27.86 -4.12
CA VAL A 320 -12.63 -27.01 -3.74
C VAL A 320 -11.82 -27.80 -2.73
N ASN A 321 -10.57 -28.14 -3.04
CA ASN A 321 -9.73 -29.00 -2.19
C ASN A 321 -10.44 -30.32 -1.80
N ASP A 322 -11.04 -31.01 -2.78
CA ASP A 322 -11.82 -32.24 -2.60
C ASP A 322 -13.08 -32.14 -1.71
N GLU A 323 -13.46 -30.94 -1.24
CA GLU A 323 -14.71 -30.71 -0.52
C GLU A 323 -15.83 -30.28 -1.48
N ALA A 324 -16.97 -30.98 -1.42
CA ALA A 324 -18.14 -30.70 -2.25
C ALA A 324 -18.87 -29.41 -1.83
N ALA A 325 -19.17 -28.55 -2.80
CA ALA A 325 -19.87 -27.28 -2.61
C ALA A 325 -21.03 -27.07 -3.60
N PHE A 326 -21.95 -26.16 -3.25
CA PHE A 326 -23.20 -25.89 -3.97
C PHE A 326 -23.39 -24.37 -4.20
N GLY A 327 -23.84 -23.96 -5.39
CA GLY A 327 -24.06 -22.55 -5.74
C GLY A 327 -24.99 -22.34 -6.96
N CYS A 328 -25.37 -21.08 -7.24
CA CYS A 328 -26.28 -20.71 -8.35
C CYS A 328 -25.87 -19.37 -8.99
N GLN A 329 -25.92 -19.30 -10.34
CA GLN A 329 -26.17 -18.07 -11.12
C GLN A 329 -26.63 -18.41 -12.57
N VAL A 330 -27.35 -17.47 -13.21
CA VAL A 330 -27.97 -17.53 -14.55
C VAL A 330 -27.12 -16.80 -15.61
N ILE A 331 -27.00 -17.36 -16.82
CA ILE A 331 -26.53 -16.67 -18.05
C ILE A 331 -27.41 -17.12 -19.23
N GLU A 332 -27.77 -16.20 -20.12
CA GLU A 332 -28.49 -16.45 -21.38
C GLU A 332 -27.47 -16.55 -22.53
N GLU A 333 -27.54 -17.60 -23.38
CA GLU A 333 -26.58 -17.85 -24.46
C GLU A 333 -27.21 -17.66 -25.86
N THR A 334 -26.43 -17.13 -26.81
CA THR A 334 -26.75 -17.12 -28.26
C THR A 334 -25.76 -17.97 -29.06
N LYS A 335 -26.27 -19.09 -29.59
CA LYS A 335 -25.87 -19.99 -30.70
C LYS A 335 -24.38 -20.36 -30.95
N HIS A 336 -24.14 -21.67 -31.00
CA HIS A 336 -22.89 -22.37 -31.30
C HIS A 336 -22.40 -22.25 -32.76
N ILE A 337 -21.09 -22.03 -32.94
CA ILE A 337 -20.31 -22.49 -34.11
C ILE A 337 -18.99 -23.10 -33.60
N VAL A 338 -18.68 -24.33 -34.02
CA VAL A 338 -17.55 -25.15 -33.57
C VAL A 338 -16.36 -24.99 -34.52
N PHE A 339 -15.14 -24.85 -33.98
CA PHE A 339 -13.92 -25.03 -34.77
C PHE A 339 -12.81 -25.73 -33.95
N LYS A 340 -12.14 -26.69 -34.61
CA LYS A 340 -10.90 -27.34 -34.14
C LYS A 340 -9.73 -26.34 -34.03
N MET A 341 -8.95 -26.46 -32.95
CA MET A 341 -7.54 -26.09 -32.93
C MET A 341 -6.78 -27.22 -32.23
N ASN A 342 -5.68 -27.67 -32.83
CA ASN A 342 -4.66 -28.48 -32.17
C ASN A 342 -3.71 -27.52 -31.46
N ILE A 343 -3.51 -27.67 -30.16
CA ILE A 343 -2.45 -26.96 -29.42
C ILE A 343 -1.77 -27.97 -28.51
N GLU A 344 -0.46 -28.11 -28.68
CA GLU A 344 0.44 -28.86 -27.82
C GLU A 344 0.57 -28.13 -26.47
N THR A 345 0.30 -28.85 -25.38
CA THR A 345 0.42 -28.36 -24.01
C THR A 345 1.88 -28.31 -23.58
N SER A 346 2.44 -27.10 -23.41
CA SER A 346 3.70 -26.89 -22.69
C SER A 346 3.42 -26.48 -21.25
N ALA A 347 3.20 -27.47 -20.39
CA ALA A 347 3.23 -27.31 -18.95
C ALA A 347 4.69 -27.42 -18.47
N ASN A 348 5.33 -26.27 -18.27
CA ASN A 348 6.46 -26.02 -17.37
C ASN A 348 6.95 -24.59 -17.63
N ASN A 349 6.56 -23.62 -16.79
CA ASN A 349 7.31 -22.37 -16.64
C ASN A 349 8.61 -22.63 -15.84
N LYS A 350 9.43 -23.59 -16.29
CA LYS A 350 10.85 -23.29 -16.35
C LYS A 350 10.95 -22.19 -17.41
N ASN A 351 11.76 -21.17 -17.17
CA ASN A 351 12.06 -20.10 -18.11
C ASN A 351 11.82 -20.55 -19.57
N VAL A 352 10.85 -19.94 -20.27
CA VAL A 352 10.57 -20.16 -21.71
C VAL A 352 11.73 -19.60 -22.56
N TYR A 353 12.96 -19.85 -22.13
CA TYR A 353 14.21 -19.35 -22.68
C TYR A 353 15.29 -20.45 -22.72
N ASP A 354 15.00 -21.69 -22.28
CA ASP A 354 15.96 -22.81 -22.29
C ASP A 354 15.77 -23.82 -23.44
N ASP A 355 14.67 -23.76 -24.21
CA ASP A 355 14.36 -24.81 -25.21
C ASP A 355 14.86 -24.53 -26.65
N GLU A 356 15.65 -23.48 -26.88
CA GLU A 356 16.42 -23.31 -28.12
C GLU A 356 17.88 -22.93 -27.84
N VAL A 357 18.57 -23.68 -26.98
CA VAL A 357 20.00 -23.43 -26.76
C VAL A 357 20.84 -24.23 -27.76
N GLY A 358 20.99 -23.64 -28.94
CA GLY A 358 22.24 -23.76 -29.70
C GLY A 358 23.44 -23.33 -28.84
N ASN A 359 24.63 -23.78 -29.20
CA ASN A 359 25.86 -23.56 -28.43
C ASN A 359 26.13 -22.06 -28.18
N ILE A 360 25.76 -21.52 -27.00
CA ILE A 360 25.91 -20.09 -26.67
C ILE A 360 27.39 -19.69 -26.75
N PRO A 361 27.77 -18.67 -27.53
CA PRO A 361 29.16 -18.29 -27.72
C PRO A 361 29.74 -17.51 -26.52
N LEU A 362 31.07 -17.59 -26.34
CA LEU A 362 31.80 -16.85 -25.29
C LEU A 362 32.02 -15.38 -25.65
N ALA A 363 31.97 -15.03 -26.93
CA ALA A 363 31.97 -13.66 -27.42
C ALA A 363 31.08 -13.57 -28.67
N ILE A 364 30.42 -12.43 -28.87
CA ILE A 364 29.41 -12.27 -29.92
C ILE A 364 29.40 -10.85 -30.50
N SER A 365 29.16 -10.73 -31.80
CA SER A 365 29.03 -9.43 -32.46
C SER A 365 27.83 -8.64 -31.94
N LEU A 366 27.96 -7.32 -31.82
CA LEU A 366 26.83 -6.44 -31.47
C LEU A 366 25.74 -6.39 -32.54
N LYS A 367 26.01 -6.87 -33.78
CA LYS A 367 25.01 -7.00 -34.85
C LYS A 367 24.26 -8.33 -34.85
N ASP A 368 24.72 -9.30 -34.07
CA ASP A 368 24.11 -10.62 -34.00
C ASP A 368 22.74 -10.55 -33.31
N THR A 369 21.75 -11.30 -33.79
CA THR A 369 20.39 -11.30 -33.25
C THR A 369 20.33 -11.78 -31.79
N LEU A 370 21.27 -12.63 -31.36
CA LEU A 370 21.40 -13.05 -29.96
C LEU A 370 21.82 -11.89 -29.04
N SER A 371 22.47 -10.85 -29.55
CA SER A 371 22.84 -9.64 -28.76
C SER A 371 21.61 -8.83 -28.33
N LYS A 372 20.40 -9.17 -28.80
CA LYS A 372 19.14 -8.65 -28.25
C LYS A 372 18.91 -9.09 -26.79
N ARG A 373 19.56 -10.15 -26.32
CA ARG A 373 19.38 -10.79 -24.99
C ARG A 373 20.17 -10.10 -23.89
N PRO A 374 19.53 -9.35 -22.97
CA PRO A 374 20.25 -8.65 -21.89
C PRO A 374 20.87 -9.59 -20.86
N ASP A 375 20.36 -10.81 -20.72
CA ASP A 375 20.92 -11.88 -19.88
C ASP A 375 22.28 -12.40 -20.42
N LEU A 376 22.55 -12.21 -21.71
CA LEU A 376 23.78 -12.67 -22.36
C LEU A 376 24.83 -11.56 -22.49
N VAL A 377 24.42 -10.37 -22.92
CA VAL A 377 25.32 -9.24 -23.25
C VAL A 377 25.19 -8.05 -22.31
N GLY A 378 24.35 -8.14 -21.28
CA GLY A 378 24.03 -7.04 -20.37
C GLY A 378 23.18 -5.92 -21.00
N GLY A 379 22.79 -4.94 -20.20
CA GLY A 379 21.91 -3.85 -20.65
C GLY A 379 22.53 -2.97 -21.74
N LYS A 380 23.82 -2.63 -21.63
CA LYS A 380 24.52 -1.80 -22.62
C LYS A 380 24.68 -2.53 -23.96
N GLY A 381 25.10 -3.79 -23.93
CA GLY A 381 25.23 -4.61 -25.12
C GLY A 381 23.90 -4.73 -25.88
N ALA A 382 22.80 -4.99 -25.16
CA ALA A 382 21.48 -5.08 -25.75
C ALA A 382 20.95 -3.74 -26.29
N SER A 383 21.28 -2.63 -25.63
CA SER A 383 20.95 -1.28 -26.14
C SER A 383 21.71 -0.95 -27.43
N LEU A 384 23.01 -1.26 -27.47
CA LEU A 384 23.85 -1.06 -28.66
C LEU A 384 23.39 -1.89 -29.86
N PHE A 385 22.95 -3.12 -29.65
CA PHE A 385 22.33 -3.94 -30.72
C PHE A 385 21.12 -3.21 -31.34
N LYS A 386 20.23 -2.65 -30.50
CA LYS A 386 19.05 -1.92 -30.97
C LYS A 386 19.44 -0.65 -31.75
N LEU A 387 20.42 0.08 -31.24
CA LEU A 387 20.92 1.28 -31.92
C LEU A 387 21.51 0.91 -33.30
N GLN A 388 22.36 -0.12 -33.37
CA GLN A 388 23.01 -0.54 -34.63
C GLN A 388 22.00 -0.97 -35.69
N ALA A 389 20.86 -1.55 -35.29
CA ALA A 389 19.78 -1.90 -36.20
C ALA A 389 19.08 -0.68 -36.83
N MET A 390 19.30 0.54 -36.30
CA MET A 390 18.67 1.78 -36.75
C MET A 390 19.67 2.80 -37.31
N GLU A 391 20.94 2.44 -37.47
CA GLU A 391 22.01 3.36 -37.87
C GLU A 391 21.65 4.15 -39.15
N ASP A 392 21.09 3.46 -40.15
CA ASP A 392 20.67 4.05 -41.42
C ASP A 392 19.52 5.06 -41.29
N GLU A 393 18.61 4.86 -40.32
CA GLU A 393 17.44 5.73 -40.10
C GLU A 393 17.79 6.98 -39.27
N LEU A 394 18.76 6.86 -38.35
CA LEU A 394 19.12 7.92 -37.42
C LEU A 394 19.97 9.03 -38.06
N GLY A 395 20.64 8.74 -39.18
CA GLY A 395 21.56 9.68 -39.82
C GLY A 395 22.81 9.99 -38.98
N VAL A 396 23.15 9.10 -38.04
CA VAL A 396 24.32 9.18 -37.15
C VAL A 396 25.01 7.81 -37.13
N SER A 397 26.29 7.77 -36.77
CA SER A 397 27.07 6.54 -36.76
C SER A 397 27.12 5.89 -35.37
N ILE A 398 27.29 4.57 -35.33
CA ILE A 398 27.45 3.82 -34.08
C ILE A 398 28.76 3.04 -34.14
N PRO A 399 29.67 3.20 -33.17
CA PRO A 399 30.97 2.55 -33.26
C PRO A 399 30.85 1.02 -33.24
N MET A 400 31.56 0.36 -34.14
CA MET A 400 31.60 -1.10 -34.27
C MET A 400 32.22 -1.75 -33.02
N GLY A 401 31.77 -2.98 -32.71
CA GLY A 401 32.25 -3.72 -31.55
C GLY A 401 31.57 -5.07 -31.38
N PHE A 402 32.02 -5.79 -30.37
CA PHE A 402 31.49 -7.09 -29.96
C PHE A 402 31.41 -7.16 -28.43
N CYS A 403 30.76 -8.20 -27.90
CA CYS A 403 30.56 -8.40 -26.48
C CYS A 403 31.12 -9.73 -26.01
N VAL A 404 31.93 -9.72 -24.96
CA VAL A 404 32.33 -10.90 -24.19
C VAL A 404 31.16 -11.27 -23.28
N THR A 405 30.59 -12.46 -23.46
CA THR A 405 29.27 -12.79 -22.90
C THR A 405 29.33 -13.14 -21.42
N THR A 406 28.19 -13.09 -20.73
CA THR A 406 28.04 -13.57 -19.34
C THR A 406 28.46 -15.03 -19.17
N LYS A 407 28.35 -15.85 -20.22
CA LYS A 407 28.85 -17.24 -20.21
C LYS A 407 30.37 -17.31 -20.03
N ALA A 408 31.13 -16.40 -20.66
CA ALA A 408 32.59 -16.34 -20.47
C ALA A 408 32.97 -16.01 -19.03
N TYR A 409 32.24 -15.10 -18.40
CA TYR A 409 32.40 -14.79 -16.97
C TYR A 409 32.13 -16.01 -16.08
N ILE A 410 31.00 -16.70 -16.30
CA ILE A 410 30.62 -17.89 -15.52
C ILE A 410 31.62 -19.03 -15.69
N GLU A 411 32.08 -19.30 -16.92
CA GLU A 411 33.10 -20.31 -17.21
C GLU A 411 34.45 -19.97 -16.56
N HIS A 412 34.82 -18.68 -16.54
CA HIS A 412 36.05 -18.24 -15.88
C HIS A 412 36.03 -18.51 -14.38
N ILE A 413 34.90 -18.25 -13.71
CA ILE A 413 34.72 -18.57 -12.28
C ILE A 413 34.72 -20.08 -12.05
N ARG A 414 33.92 -20.84 -12.81
CA ARG A 414 33.76 -22.30 -12.60
C ARG A 414 35.04 -23.10 -12.74
N ARG A 415 35.99 -22.64 -13.57
CA ARG A 415 37.26 -23.33 -13.80
C ARG A 415 38.28 -23.13 -12.69
N ASN A 416 38.10 -22.15 -11.82
CA ASN A 416 39.04 -21.83 -10.76
C ASN A 416 38.37 -21.94 -9.37
N ASN A 417 38.74 -22.97 -8.63
CA ASN A 417 38.18 -23.23 -7.29
C ASN A 417 38.49 -22.11 -6.29
N GLU A 418 39.69 -21.51 -6.33
CA GLU A 418 40.07 -20.41 -5.44
C GLU A 418 39.19 -19.17 -5.70
N LEU A 419 38.98 -18.84 -6.98
CA LEU A 419 38.09 -17.76 -7.40
C LEU A 419 36.64 -18.04 -6.96
N SER A 420 36.12 -19.24 -7.23
CA SER A 420 34.77 -19.64 -6.81
C SER A 420 34.57 -19.50 -5.30
N CYS A 421 35.50 -20.01 -4.49
CA CYS A 421 35.44 -19.90 -3.03
C CYS A 421 35.52 -18.43 -2.56
N SER A 422 36.37 -17.61 -3.17
CA SER A 422 36.48 -16.19 -2.80
C SER A 422 35.17 -15.42 -3.06
N ILE A 423 34.47 -15.71 -4.15
CA ILE A 423 33.19 -15.09 -4.50
C ILE A 423 32.06 -15.60 -3.59
N GLU A 424 32.04 -16.90 -3.26
CA GLU A 424 31.06 -17.51 -2.35
C GLU A 424 31.15 -16.96 -0.92
N CYS A 425 32.31 -16.42 -0.50
CA CYS A 425 32.44 -15.76 0.80
C CYS A 425 31.48 -14.57 0.95
N ILE A 426 31.22 -13.82 -0.12
CA ILE A 426 30.39 -12.60 -0.09
C ILE A 426 28.96 -12.89 0.43
N PRO A 427 28.16 -13.77 -0.22
CA PRO A 427 26.83 -14.12 0.30
C PRO A 427 26.90 -14.93 1.60
N TYR A 428 27.99 -15.65 1.87
CA TYR A 428 28.17 -16.37 3.13
C TYR A 428 28.25 -15.43 4.33
N CYS A 429 28.99 -14.32 4.23
CA CYS A 429 29.12 -13.34 5.32
C CYS A 429 27.76 -12.77 5.72
N ILE A 430 26.91 -12.44 4.74
CA ILE A 430 25.58 -11.86 5.03
C ILE A 430 24.64 -12.87 5.67
N ARG A 431 24.60 -14.11 5.15
CA ARG A 431 23.74 -15.17 5.72
C ARG A 431 24.06 -15.50 7.18
N ASN A 432 25.32 -15.34 7.58
CA ASN A 432 25.78 -15.60 8.95
C ASN A 432 25.88 -14.33 9.81
N ASN A 433 25.30 -13.20 9.37
CA ASN A 433 25.32 -11.92 10.07
C ASN A 433 26.73 -11.40 10.40
N GLN A 434 27.71 -11.64 9.52
CA GLN A 434 29.10 -11.21 9.62
C GLN A 434 29.38 -10.02 8.68
N ILE A 435 28.56 -8.98 8.77
CA ILE A 435 28.62 -7.82 7.87
C ILE A 435 29.99 -7.10 7.96
N ASP A 436 30.61 -7.09 9.13
CA ASP A 436 31.93 -6.47 9.34
C ASP A 436 33.04 -7.11 8.49
N GLN A 437 32.86 -8.37 8.05
CA GLN A 437 33.81 -9.09 7.19
C GLN A 437 33.54 -8.89 5.69
N LEU A 438 32.42 -8.26 5.32
CA LEU A 438 32.00 -8.10 3.93
C LEU A 438 33.05 -7.37 3.08
N LEU A 439 33.63 -6.30 3.62
CA LEU A 439 34.69 -5.54 2.94
C LEU A 439 35.88 -6.44 2.59
N GLN A 440 36.36 -7.23 3.54
CA GLN A 440 37.50 -8.12 3.34
C GLN A 440 37.20 -9.23 2.32
N CYS A 441 35.99 -9.81 2.33
CA CYS A 441 35.62 -10.81 1.33
C CYS A 441 35.47 -10.21 -0.08
N CYS A 442 34.94 -8.99 -0.20
CA CYS A 442 34.93 -8.26 -1.48
C CYS A 442 36.35 -7.97 -1.99
N GLU A 443 37.24 -7.46 -1.15
CA GLU A 443 38.63 -7.16 -1.53
C GLU A 443 39.37 -8.43 -2.01
N ASN A 444 39.22 -9.54 -1.29
CA ASN A 444 39.83 -10.81 -1.68
C ASN A 444 39.27 -11.34 -3.01
N ALA A 445 37.95 -11.27 -3.22
CA ALA A 445 37.31 -11.69 -4.46
C ALA A 445 37.74 -10.82 -5.66
N THR A 446 37.79 -9.50 -5.49
CA THR A 446 38.28 -8.56 -6.52
C THR A 446 39.74 -8.82 -6.88
N LEU A 447 40.62 -8.99 -5.90
CA LEU A 447 42.04 -9.31 -6.15
C LEU A 447 42.20 -10.66 -6.83
N THR A 448 41.42 -11.67 -6.41
CA THR A 448 41.47 -13.01 -6.99
C THR A 448 40.97 -13.03 -8.43
N MET A 449 39.91 -12.31 -8.75
CA MET A 449 39.43 -12.13 -10.13
C MET A 449 40.51 -11.48 -11.01
N ALA A 450 41.15 -10.41 -10.52
CA ALA A 450 42.15 -9.67 -11.30
C ALA A 450 43.43 -10.48 -11.61
N ARG A 451 43.84 -11.41 -10.73
CA ARG A 451 45.05 -12.24 -10.93
C ARG A 451 44.80 -13.57 -11.64
N THR A 452 43.54 -14.01 -11.77
CA THR A 452 43.22 -15.31 -12.36
C THR A 452 43.42 -15.26 -13.87
N GLU A 453 44.21 -16.19 -14.42
CA GLU A 453 44.43 -16.26 -15.86
C GLU A 453 43.18 -16.70 -16.64
N MET A 454 42.93 -16.04 -17.76
CA MET A 454 41.89 -16.43 -18.71
C MET A 454 42.29 -17.70 -19.47
N SER A 455 41.35 -18.61 -19.71
CA SER A 455 41.63 -19.87 -20.40
C SER A 455 42.00 -19.68 -21.87
N ASP A 456 42.84 -20.57 -22.40
CA ASP A 456 43.31 -20.52 -23.79
C ASP A 456 42.17 -20.58 -24.81
N VAL A 457 41.07 -21.28 -24.49
CA VAL A 457 39.87 -21.35 -25.32
C VAL A 457 39.20 -19.98 -25.45
N THR A 458 39.01 -19.27 -24.33
CA THR A 458 38.41 -17.93 -24.34
C THR A 458 39.35 -16.94 -25.02
N LYS A 459 40.66 -17.04 -24.74
CA LYS A 459 41.72 -16.25 -25.39
C LYS A 459 41.68 -16.38 -26.92
N ALA A 460 41.56 -17.60 -27.44
CA ALA A 460 41.48 -17.86 -28.88
C ALA A 460 40.23 -17.25 -29.54
N ILE A 461 39.06 -17.39 -28.89
CA ILE A 461 37.80 -16.80 -29.38
C ILE A 461 37.87 -15.26 -29.39
N LEU A 462 38.51 -14.65 -28.39
CA LEU A 462 38.69 -13.19 -28.37
C LEU A 462 39.57 -12.70 -29.53
N ILE A 463 40.65 -13.42 -29.85
CA ILE A 463 41.51 -13.08 -31.00
C ILE A 463 40.71 -13.13 -32.31
N ASP A 464 39.91 -14.18 -32.51
CA ASP A 464 39.04 -14.33 -33.68
C ASP A 464 38.05 -13.15 -33.82
N GLN A 465 37.43 -12.75 -32.71
CA GLN A 465 36.49 -11.61 -32.71
C GLN A 465 37.19 -10.27 -32.96
N LEU A 466 38.38 -10.06 -32.40
CA LEU A 466 39.20 -8.86 -32.63
C LEU A 466 39.59 -8.75 -34.11
N TYR A 467 40.07 -9.85 -34.69
CA TYR A 467 40.42 -9.90 -36.12
C TYR A 467 39.21 -9.66 -37.02
N THR A 468 38.07 -10.26 -36.68
CA THR A 468 36.83 -10.12 -37.45
C THR A 468 36.30 -8.69 -37.48
N HIS A 469 36.36 -7.97 -36.35
CA HIS A 469 35.76 -6.63 -36.24
C HIS A 469 36.74 -5.48 -36.56
N PHE A 470 38.04 -5.66 -36.30
CA PHE A 470 39.04 -4.60 -36.42
C PHE A 470 40.18 -4.93 -37.41
N GLY A 471 40.16 -6.11 -38.04
CA GLY A 471 41.12 -6.53 -39.07
C GLY A 471 42.48 -6.99 -38.54
N SER A 472 43.43 -7.21 -39.47
CA SER A 472 44.79 -7.68 -39.13
C SER A 472 45.62 -6.68 -38.32
N GLU A 473 45.24 -5.39 -38.32
CA GLU A 473 45.95 -4.31 -37.62
C GLU A 473 45.29 -3.93 -36.29
N TYR A 474 44.42 -4.78 -35.73
CA TYR A 474 43.71 -4.50 -34.46
C TYR A 474 44.64 -4.15 -33.29
N GLU A 475 45.90 -4.61 -33.31
CA GLU A 475 46.91 -4.23 -32.30
C GLU A 475 47.25 -2.74 -32.32
N ASN A 476 47.03 -2.06 -33.43
CA ASN A 476 47.26 -0.63 -33.60
C ASN A 476 46.05 0.26 -33.26
N GLU A 477 44.86 -0.33 -33.20
CA GLU A 477 43.60 0.34 -32.90
C GLU A 477 43.46 0.63 -31.41
N TYR A 478 42.79 1.75 -31.09
CA TYR A 478 42.39 2.07 -29.72
C TYR A 478 40.95 1.63 -29.49
N LEU A 479 40.73 0.90 -28.40
CA LEU A 479 39.43 0.35 -28.04
C LEU A 479 38.95 0.88 -26.68
N ALA A 480 37.62 0.91 -26.52
CA ALA A 480 36.94 1.10 -25.25
C ALA A 480 36.44 -0.25 -24.73
N VAL A 481 36.81 -0.59 -23.50
CA VAL A 481 36.38 -1.81 -22.80
C VAL A 481 35.41 -1.40 -21.69
N ARG A 482 34.12 -1.69 -21.87
CA ARG A 482 33.02 -1.17 -21.06
C ARG A 482 32.30 -2.31 -20.34
N SER A 483 32.07 -2.19 -19.04
CA SER A 483 31.24 -3.14 -18.28
C SER A 483 29.79 -3.13 -18.80
N SER A 484 29.18 -4.31 -18.89
CA SER A 484 27.77 -4.49 -19.24
C SER A 484 27.17 -5.62 -18.40
N ALA A 485 26.82 -5.31 -17.16
CA ALA A 485 26.27 -6.27 -16.21
C ALA A 485 24.79 -6.59 -16.48
N VAL A 486 24.36 -7.78 -16.05
CA VAL A 486 22.94 -8.14 -16.06
C VAL A 486 22.21 -7.28 -15.04
N GLY A 487 21.07 -6.70 -15.46
CA GLY A 487 20.31 -5.75 -14.64
C GLY A 487 20.89 -4.33 -14.56
N GLU A 488 22.06 -4.08 -15.17
CA GLU A 488 22.59 -2.73 -15.42
C GLU A 488 21.77 -2.06 -16.54
N ASP A 489 21.40 -0.79 -16.37
CA ASP A 489 20.63 0.01 -17.34
C ASP A 489 19.25 -0.56 -17.73
N GLY A 490 18.49 -1.03 -16.72
CA GLY A 490 17.11 -1.49 -16.88
C GLY A 490 16.06 -0.39 -16.61
N LEU A 491 14.78 -0.70 -16.89
CA LEU A 491 13.66 0.21 -16.60
C LEU A 491 13.46 0.50 -15.10
N GLU A 492 14.02 -0.33 -14.21
CA GLU A 492 13.85 -0.21 -12.75
C GLU A 492 15.10 0.32 -12.03
N SER A 493 16.27 0.24 -12.64
CA SER A 493 17.54 0.66 -12.05
C SER A 493 18.52 1.17 -13.11
N SER A 494 19.06 2.36 -12.87
CA SER A 494 20.26 2.86 -13.53
C SER A 494 21.39 2.81 -12.51
N SER A 495 22.44 2.04 -12.82
CA SER A 495 23.65 1.91 -12.00
C SER A 495 24.78 2.75 -12.60
N ALA A 496 24.44 3.96 -13.06
CA ALA A 496 25.35 4.85 -13.77
C ALA A 496 26.66 5.07 -13.00
N GLY A 497 27.79 4.88 -13.69
CA GLY A 497 29.12 5.24 -13.21
C GLY A 497 29.65 4.41 -12.04
N GLN A 498 29.01 3.29 -11.68
CA GLN A 498 29.46 2.48 -10.55
C GLN A 498 30.50 1.42 -10.92
N MET A 499 30.47 0.93 -12.16
CA MET A 499 31.36 -0.13 -12.66
C MET A 499 32.43 0.43 -13.61
N GLU A 500 33.55 -0.28 -13.73
CA GLU A 500 34.73 0.21 -14.47
C GLU A 500 34.51 0.22 -15.98
N THR A 501 34.88 1.34 -16.60
CA THR A 501 35.03 1.50 -18.05
C THR A 501 36.44 1.98 -18.33
N ILE A 502 37.15 1.29 -19.22
CA ILE A 502 38.56 1.54 -19.51
C ILE A 502 38.67 2.00 -20.96
N LEU A 503 39.11 3.23 -21.14
CA LEU A 503 39.24 3.87 -22.45
C LEU A 503 40.69 3.80 -22.96
N ASN A 504 40.88 4.01 -24.27
CA ASN A 504 42.20 4.03 -24.92
C ASN A 504 43.03 2.74 -24.71
N VAL A 505 42.37 1.57 -24.72
CA VAL A 505 43.05 0.28 -24.57
C VAL A 505 43.65 -0.13 -25.91
N LYS A 506 44.95 -0.47 -25.92
CA LYS A 506 45.70 -0.88 -27.10
C LYS A 506 46.50 -2.17 -26.84
N GLY A 507 46.44 -3.09 -27.81
CA GLY A 507 47.13 -4.37 -27.76
C GLY A 507 46.41 -5.46 -26.97
N TYR A 508 46.64 -6.72 -27.36
CA TYR A 508 45.93 -7.89 -26.84
C TYR A 508 46.02 -8.07 -25.32
N ASP A 509 47.22 -8.00 -24.74
CA ASP A 509 47.42 -8.19 -23.30
C ASP A 509 46.71 -7.11 -22.47
N SER A 510 46.68 -5.88 -22.97
CA SER A 510 45.98 -4.76 -22.33
C SER A 510 44.45 -4.98 -22.36
N ILE A 511 43.93 -5.54 -23.46
CA ILE A 511 42.50 -5.87 -23.59
C ILE A 511 42.11 -6.96 -22.57
N ILE A 512 42.90 -8.03 -22.43
CA ILE A 512 42.65 -9.06 -21.41
C ILE A 512 42.66 -8.47 -20.00
N LYS A 513 43.68 -7.66 -19.66
CA LYS A 513 43.76 -6.99 -18.36
C LYS A 513 42.56 -6.08 -18.12
N ALA A 514 42.10 -5.38 -19.16
CA ALA A 514 40.92 -4.53 -19.08
C ALA A 514 39.63 -5.34 -18.83
N ILE A 515 39.44 -6.48 -19.52
CA ILE A 515 38.31 -7.39 -19.29
C ILE A 515 38.30 -7.90 -17.84
N LEU A 516 39.46 -8.38 -17.35
CA LEU A 516 39.60 -8.86 -15.98
C LEU A 516 39.35 -7.75 -14.95
N LYS A 517 39.82 -6.53 -15.21
CA LYS A 517 39.56 -5.37 -14.35
C LYS A 517 38.07 -5.00 -14.33
N CYS A 518 37.39 -5.03 -15.48
CA CYS A 518 35.94 -4.89 -15.54
C CYS A 518 35.29 -5.97 -14.66
N TRP A 519 35.56 -7.26 -14.89
CA TRP A 519 35.02 -8.37 -14.08
C TRP A 519 35.29 -8.23 -12.58
N ALA A 520 36.49 -7.79 -12.19
CA ALA A 520 36.83 -7.56 -10.79
C ALA A 520 36.03 -6.42 -10.15
N SER A 521 35.67 -5.39 -10.93
CA SER A 521 34.90 -4.24 -10.44
C SER A 521 33.48 -4.58 -9.98
N SER A 522 32.86 -5.63 -10.54
CA SER A 522 31.51 -6.08 -10.15
C SER A 522 31.48 -6.71 -8.74
N LEU A 523 32.64 -7.08 -8.20
CA LEU A 523 32.82 -7.69 -6.88
C LEU A 523 33.30 -6.68 -5.82
N SER A 524 33.53 -5.42 -6.22
CA SER A 524 33.96 -4.37 -5.31
C SER A 524 32.92 -4.11 -4.22
N PHE A 525 33.40 -3.71 -3.03
CA PHE A 525 32.54 -3.45 -1.87
C PHE A 525 31.41 -2.46 -2.18
N ASN A 526 31.70 -1.36 -2.87
CA ASN A 526 30.68 -0.36 -3.22
C ASN A 526 29.55 -0.91 -4.09
N ILE A 527 29.86 -1.81 -5.04
CA ILE A 527 28.85 -2.44 -5.90
C ILE A 527 28.03 -3.47 -5.12
N VAL A 528 28.69 -4.31 -4.33
CA VAL A 528 28.03 -5.33 -3.50
C VAL A 528 27.11 -4.67 -2.47
N GLU A 529 27.59 -3.62 -1.81
CA GLU A 529 26.82 -2.85 -0.84
C GLU A 529 25.65 -2.10 -1.50
N TYR A 530 25.85 -1.52 -2.69
CA TYR A 530 24.75 -0.95 -3.47
C TYR A 530 23.67 -2.01 -3.76
N ARG A 531 24.07 -3.18 -4.28
CA ARG A 531 23.12 -4.27 -4.58
C ARG A 531 22.37 -4.72 -3.34
N ARG A 532 23.06 -4.88 -2.21
CA ARG A 532 22.47 -5.21 -0.90
C ARG A 532 21.44 -4.16 -0.48
N GLN A 533 21.77 -2.88 -0.60
CA GLN A 533 20.89 -1.77 -0.26
C GLN A 533 19.61 -1.70 -1.11
N TYR A 534 19.62 -2.28 -2.30
CA TYR A 534 18.48 -2.31 -3.21
C TYR A 534 17.86 -3.70 -3.38
N GLY A 535 18.21 -4.67 -2.54
CA GLY A 535 17.60 -6.02 -2.56
C GLY A 535 18.02 -6.89 -3.75
N GLN A 536 19.02 -6.46 -4.51
CA GLN A 536 19.51 -7.18 -5.69
C GLN A 536 20.36 -8.38 -5.27
N SER A 537 20.59 -9.30 -6.21
CA SER A 537 21.60 -10.34 -5.98
C SER A 537 22.97 -9.67 -5.82
N LEU A 538 23.75 -10.12 -4.84
CA LEU A 538 25.06 -9.54 -4.53
C LEU A 538 26.07 -9.77 -5.67
N VAL A 539 25.99 -10.96 -6.28
CA VAL A 539 26.88 -11.40 -7.34
C VAL A 539 26.03 -11.74 -8.56
N GLU A 540 26.18 -10.95 -9.62
CA GLU A 540 25.53 -11.16 -10.92
C GLU A 540 26.59 -11.33 -12.02
N PRO A 541 26.33 -12.17 -13.02
CA PRO A 541 27.17 -12.26 -14.20
C PRO A 541 27.30 -10.92 -14.92
N MET A 542 28.46 -10.71 -15.54
CA MET A 542 28.72 -9.48 -16.28
C MET A 542 29.35 -9.77 -17.63
N ALA A 543 28.75 -9.18 -18.66
CA ALA A 543 29.33 -9.10 -19.98
C ALA A 543 30.26 -7.89 -20.10
N VAL A 544 31.12 -7.87 -21.11
CA VAL A 544 32.04 -6.76 -21.37
C VAL A 544 31.94 -6.38 -22.84
N VAL A 545 31.61 -5.12 -23.12
CA VAL A 545 31.54 -4.57 -24.47
C VAL A 545 32.92 -4.08 -24.88
N ILE A 546 33.39 -4.50 -26.05
CA ILE A 546 34.63 -4.04 -26.67
C ILE A 546 34.25 -3.28 -27.93
N GLN A 547 34.51 -1.98 -27.94
CA GLN A 547 34.04 -1.06 -28.97
C GLN A 547 35.19 -0.19 -29.50
N LYS A 548 35.15 0.18 -30.78
CA LYS A 548 36.12 1.12 -31.36
C LYS A 548 36.12 2.44 -30.57
N MET A 549 37.30 2.91 -30.18
CA MET A 549 37.44 4.20 -29.50
C MET A 549 37.28 5.35 -30.50
N ILE A 550 36.40 6.30 -30.20
CA ILE A 550 36.22 7.51 -31.00
C ILE A 550 37.07 8.64 -30.41
N LYS A 551 37.96 9.20 -31.21
CA LYS A 551 38.78 10.37 -30.83
C LYS A 551 37.95 11.63 -30.99
N SER A 552 37.12 11.93 -29.99
CA SER A 552 36.15 13.02 -30.06
C SER A 552 36.79 14.41 -29.97
N GLU A 553 36.35 15.30 -30.86
CA GLU A 553 36.59 16.75 -30.79
C GLU A 553 35.68 17.38 -29.73
N VAL A 554 34.42 16.93 -29.69
CA VAL A 554 33.39 17.34 -28.74
C VAL A 554 32.61 16.11 -28.34
N SER A 555 32.24 15.98 -27.09
CA SER A 555 31.40 14.89 -26.60
C SER A 555 30.46 15.37 -25.51
N GLY A 556 29.43 14.58 -25.23
CA GLY A 556 28.41 15.02 -24.30
C GLY A 556 27.34 13.99 -23.99
N VAL A 557 26.38 14.46 -23.21
CA VAL A 557 25.19 13.72 -22.78
C VAL A 557 23.96 14.52 -23.17
N LEU A 558 22.93 13.86 -23.69
CA LEU A 558 21.64 14.42 -24.04
C LEU A 558 20.52 13.71 -23.27
N PHE A 559 19.65 14.49 -22.64
CA PHE A 559 18.42 14.01 -22.02
C PHE A 559 17.21 14.46 -22.85
N THR A 560 16.34 13.53 -23.26
CA THR A 560 15.14 13.86 -24.05
C THR A 560 13.98 14.44 -23.22
N ALA A 561 14.16 14.49 -21.90
CA ALA A 561 13.35 15.25 -20.94
C ALA A 561 14.28 15.92 -19.93
N ASP A 562 13.84 17.04 -19.35
CA ASP A 562 14.59 17.70 -18.29
C ASP A 562 14.77 16.76 -17.08
N PRO A 563 16.01 16.40 -16.69
CA PRO A 563 16.24 15.46 -15.60
C PRO A 563 15.80 15.98 -14.22
N LEU A 564 15.56 17.29 -14.07
CA LEU A 564 15.11 17.91 -12.82
C LEU A 564 13.59 17.98 -12.72
N THR A 565 12.92 18.43 -13.78
CA THR A 565 11.46 18.63 -13.79
C THR A 565 10.69 17.49 -14.45
N ASN A 566 11.40 16.58 -15.12
CA ASN A 566 10.85 15.49 -15.92
C ASN A 566 9.93 15.95 -17.07
N LYS A 567 10.07 17.22 -17.50
CA LYS A 567 9.25 17.79 -18.57
C LYS A 567 9.80 17.36 -19.93
N GLY A 568 9.09 16.44 -20.59
CA GLY A 568 9.39 15.99 -21.95
C GLY A 568 9.23 17.07 -23.04
N SER A 569 8.77 18.28 -22.71
CA SER A 569 8.79 19.42 -23.62
C SER A 569 10.16 20.10 -23.73
N THR A 570 11.14 19.68 -22.90
CA THR A 570 12.48 20.26 -22.85
C THR A 570 13.54 19.18 -23.03
N ILE A 571 14.40 19.33 -24.04
CA ILE A 571 15.61 18.52 -24.24
C ILE A 571 16.78 19.28 -23.63
N VAL A 572 17.66 18.57 -22.91
CA VAL A 572 18.85 19.15 -22.26
C VAL A 572 20.10 18.50 -22.81
N ILE A 573 21.03 19.28 -23.34
CA ILE A 573 22.33 18.82 -23.83
C ILE A 573 23.43 19.39 -22.94
N ASN A 574 24.32 18.51 -22.47
CA ASN A 574 25.58 18.87 -21.84
C ASN A 574 26.74 18.51 -22.78
N ALA A 575 27.60 19.47 -23.11
CA ALA A 575 28.69 19.31 -24.06
C ALA A 575 30.04 19.77 -23.49
N PHE A 576 31.11 19.08 -23.88
CA PHE A 576 32.47 19.38 -23.47
C PHE A 576 33.49 19.14 -24.61
N PRO A 577 34.51 20.01 -24.79
CA PRO A 577 35.58 19.78 -25.76
C PRO A 577 36.50 18.62 -25.33
N GLY A 578 36.66 17.60 -26.18
CA GLY A 578 37.46 16.41 -25.90
C GLY A 578 36.62 15.18 -25.51
N LEU A 579 37.14 14.34 -24.61
CA LEU A 579 36.57 13.03 -24.25
C LEU A 579 35.40 13.12 -23.25
N GLY A 580 34.39 12.26 -23.44
CA GLY A 580 33.11 12.33 -22.72
C GLY A 580 33.17 11.95 -21.25
N GLU A 581 34.25 11.32 -20.80
CA GLU A 581 34.45 10.92 -19.40
C GLU A 581 34.36 12.11 -18.43
N VAL A 582 34.77 13.31 -18.88
CA VAL A 582 34.70 14.54 -18.08
C VAL A 582 33.26 14.95 -17.79
N VAL A 583 32.34 14.74 -18.76
CA VAL A 583 30.90 15.05 -18.61
C VAL A 583 30.23 14.03 -17.70
N VAL A 584 30.52 12.74 -17.92
CA VAL A 584 29.89 11.63 -17.17
C VAL A 584 30.37 11.59 -15.71
N SER A 585 31.62 11.98 -15.43
CA SER A 585 32.17 12.02 -14.08
C SER A 585 31.78 13.24 -13.24
N GLY A 586 31.17 14.27 -13.85
CA GLY A 586 30.72 15.49 -13.16
C GLY A 586 31.83 16.37 -12.58
N LYS A 587 33.10 16.19 -13.00
CA LYS A 587 34.28 16.85 -12.41
C LYS A 587 34.60 18.22 -12.99
N SER A 588 33.84 18.72 -13.96
CA SER A 588 34.12 20.01 -14.62
C SER A 588 32.83 20.69 -15.06
N ASN A 589 32.88 22.02 -15.25
CA ASN A 589 31.78 22.76 -15.85
C ASN A 589 31.67 22.40 -17.34
N VAL A 590 30.44 22.22 -17.82
CA VAL A 590 30.12 21.85 -19.19
C VAL A 590 29.19 22.89 -19.79
N ASP A 591 29.16 22.98 -21.12
CA ASP A 591 28.16 23.81 -21.79
C ASP A 591 26.79 23.13 -21.69
N THR A 592 25.78 23.84 -21.20
CA THR A 592 24.40 23.32 -21.10
C THR A 592 23.49 24.07 -22.07
N ILE A 593 22.75 23.32 -22.89
CA ILE A 593 21.83 23.85 -23.90
C ILE A 593 20.43 23.31 -23.62
N PHE A 594 19.45 24.19 -23.52
CA PHE A 594 18.03 23.85 -23.37
C PHE A 594 17.29 24.06 -24.68
N ILE A 595 16.63 23.02 -25.16
CA ILE A 595 15.86 23.03 -26.40
C ILE A 595 14.39 22.80 -26.06
N THR A 596 13.52 23.68 -26.55
CA THR A 596 12.07 23.53 -26.44
C THR A 596 11.56 22.68 -27.60
N ARG A 597 10.73 21.70 -27.27
CA ARG A 597 10.05 20.83 -28.23
C ARG A 597 8.56 21.10 -28.23
N THR A 598 8.02 21.45 -29.38
CA THR A 598 6.58 21.64 -29.61
C THR A 598 5.91 20.35 -30.10
N LEU A 599 4.58 20.37 -30.24
CA LEU A 599 3.78 19.23 -30.68
C LEU A 599 4.15 18.74 -32.11
N ASP A 600 4.45 19.67 -33.02
CA ASP A 600 4.89 19.42 -34.40
C ASP A 600 6.37 19.00 -34.50
N GLN A 601 7.01 18.70 -33.36
CA GLN A 601 8.43 18.37 -33.24
C GLN A 601 9.36 19.50 -33.73
N HIS A 602 8.87 20.74 -33.74
CA HIS A 602 9.74 21.90 -33.92
C HIS A 602 10.66 22.03 -32.70
N LEU A 603 11.93 22.34 -32.98
CA LEU A 603 13.00 22.39 -32.00
C LEU A 603 13.60 23.79 -31.97
N ASP A 604 13.38 24.48 -30.86
CA ASP A 604 13.89 25.83 -30.64
C ASP A 604 14.92 25.86 -29.51
N ILE A 605 16.11 26.37 -29.80
CA ILE A 605 17.15 26.58 -28.79
C ILE A 605 16.72 27.75 -27.90
N ARG A 606 16.32 27.45 -26.67
CA ARG A 606 15.78 28.44 -25.73
C ARG A 606 16.88 29.17 -24.98
N GLN A 607 17.90 28.44 -24.56
CA GLN A 607 18.92 28.95 -23.64
C GLN A 607 20.23 28.19 -23.81
N ARG A 608 21.35 28.91 -23.66
CA ARG A 608 22.69 28.33 -23.51
C ARG A 608 23.38 28.87 -22.26
N ILE A 609 24.10 27.99 -21.57
CA ILE A 609 24.92 28.31 -20.40
C ILE A 609 26.33 27.82 -20.70
N SER A 610 27.31 28.73 -20.70
CA SER A 610 28.72 28.39 -20.94
C SER A 610 29.42 27.91 -19.67
N ALA A 611 30.34 26.96 -19.83
CA ALA A 611 31.17 26.41 -18.75
C ALA A 611 32.04 27.46 -18.02
N GLU A 612 32.44 28.55 -18.68
CA GLU A 612 33.46 29.48 -18.17
C GLU A 612 32.93 30.62 -17.29
N ASN A 613 31.65 31.05 -17.40
CA ASN A 613 31.20 32.31 -16.76
C ASN A 613 29.85 32.29 -16.01
N LYS A 614 29.10 31.17 -15.92
CA LYS A 614 27.76 31.10 -15.27
C LYS A 614 26.78 32.24 -15.66
N GLN A 615 27.00 32.95 -16.76
CA GLN A 615 26.17 34.07 -17.22
C GLN A 615 25.12 33.59 -18.23
N TYR A 616 23.91 34.10 -18.03
CA TYR A 616 22.70 33.78 -18.80
C TYR A 616 22.66 34.59 -20.09
N SER A 617 22.47 33.92 -21.23
CA SER A 617 22.27 34.58 -22.53
C SER A 617 21.00 34.02 -23.19
N GLU A 618 20.00 34.89 -23.40
CA GLU A 618 18.77 34.59 -24.16
C GLU A 618 18.94 34.81 -25.67
N LYS A 619 20.01 35.51 -26.10
CA LYS A 619 20.35 35.76 -27.51
C LYS A 619 21.87 35.79 -27.70
N CYS A 620 22.35 35.11 -28.74
CA CYS A 620 23.74 35.14 -29.20
C CYS A 620 24.20 36.57 -29.51
N THR A 621 24.79 37.25 -28.52
CA THR A 621 25.73 38.35 -28.76
C THR A 621 27.11 37.73 -28.94
N SER A 622 27.82 38.18 -29.97
CA SER A 622 28.92 37.54 -30.70
C SER A 622 30.27 37.40 -29.96
N GLU A 623 30.29 37.21 -28.64
CA GLU A 623 31.55 37.15 -27.85
C GLU A 623 31.71 35.89 -26.97
N HIS A 624 30.89 34.84 -27.14
CA HIS A 624 31.01 33.59 -26.35
C HIS A 624 31.21 32.36 -27.24
N TYR A 625 32.26 31.58 -26.95
CA TYR A 625 32.61 30.36 -27.68
C TYR A 625 31.88 29.16 -27.06
N PHE A 626 30.84 28.65 -27.73
CA PHE A 626 30.16 27.40 -27.33
C PHE A 626 30.77 26.22 -28.07
N SER A 627 30.85 25.07 -27.40
CA SER A 627 31.43 23.83 -27.95
C SER A 627 30.65 23.26 -29.14
N LEU A 628 29.39 23.66 -29.33
CA LEU A 628 28.50 23.16 -30.40
C LEU A 628 27.87 24.29 -31.23
N LYS A 629 27.83 24.06 -32.55
CA LYS A 629 27.05 24.86 -33.51
C LYS A 629 25.59 24.42 -33.54
N ASP A 630 24.68 25.34 -33.82
CA ASP A 630 23.22 25.14 -33.83
C ASP A 630 22.79 23.99 -34.75
N GLU A 631 23.40 23.88 -35.93
CA GLU A 631 23.11 22.80 -36.88
C GLU A 631 23.40 21.41 -36.28
N MET A 632 24.50 21.27 -35.54
CA MET A 632 24.86 20.00 -34.88
C MET A 632 23.94 19.71 -33.69
N VAL A 633 23.56 20.74 -32.92
CA VAL A 633 22.58 20.62 -31.83
C VAL A 633 21.27 20.03 -32.35
N LEU A 634 20.73 20.61 -33.44
CA LEU A 634 19.48 20.14 -34.03
C LEU A 634 19.60 18.73 -34.60
N LYS A 635 20.69 18.39 -35.28
CA LYS A 635 20.95 17.02 -35.79
C LYS A 635 20.96 15.96 -34.66
N ILE A 636 21.65 16.24 -33.56
CA ILE A 636 21.69 15.32 -32.40
C ILE A 636 20.30 15.20 -31.76
N CYS A 637 19.55 16.31 -31.62
CA CYS A 637 18.18 16.29 -31.11
C CYS A 637 17.23 15.46 -31.99
N HIS A 638 17.34 15.54 -33.32
CA HIS A 638 16.53 14.72 -34.23
C HIS A 638 16.81 13.23 -34.04
N ALA A 639 18.08 12.82 -33.96
CA ALA A 639 18.44 11.43 -33.68
C ALA A 639 17.90 10.99 -32.31
N ALA A 640 17.99 11.85 -31.29
CA ALA A 640 17.49 11.57 -29.96
C ALA A 640 15.97 11.34 -29.89
N ILE A 641 15.18 12.09 -30.68
CA ILE A 641 13.72 11.91 -30.76
C ILE A 641 13.38 10.56 -31.38
N LEU A 642 14.12 10.13 -32.42
CA LEU A 642 13.93 8.82 -33.04
C LEU A 642 14.31 7.68 -32.08
N ILE A 643 15.41 7.85 -31.33
CA ILE A 643 15.82 6.90 -30.28
C ILE A 643 14.74 6.82 -29.19
N GLU A 644 14.23 7.96 -28.69
CA GLU A 644 13.15 8.01 -27.71
C GLU A 644 11.88 7.28 -28.21
N ALA A 645 11.50 7.50 -29.47
CA ALA A 645 10.32 6.86 -30.06
C ALA A 645 10.47 5.33 -30.13
N GLN A 646 11.64 4.82 -30.50
CA GLN A 646 11.88 3.38 -30.59
C GLN A 646 11.98 2.71 -29.21
N PHE A 647 12.66 3.36 -28.26
CA PHE A 647 12.82 2.81 -26.92
C PHE A 647 11.56 2.96 -26.07
N GLY A 648 10.62 3.83 -26.49
CA GLY A 648 9.34 4.02 -25.84
C GLY A 648 9.49 4.65 -24.47
N GLY A 649 10.23 5.75 -24.35
CA GLY A 649 10.42 6.46 -23.07
C GLY A 649 11.55 7.47 -23.13
N HIS A 650 11.61 8.39 -22.16
CA HIS A 650 12.67 9.40 -22.12
C HIS A 650 14.05 8.75 -22.00
N MET A 651 15.04 9.28 -22.72
CA MET A 651 16.35 8.68 -22.91
C MET A 651 17.47 9.60 -22.44
N ASP A 652 18.50 8.98 -21.86
CA ASP A 652 19.82 9.53 -21.58
C ASP A 652 20.79 8.94 -22.61
N ILE A 653 21.39 9.80 -23.44
CA ILE A 653 22.14 9.44 -24.64
C ILE A 653 23.54 10.04 -24.56
N GLU A 654 24.57 9.18 -24.60
CA GLU A 654 25.97 9.58 -24.74
C GLU A 654 26.33 9.70 -26.23
N TRP A 655 26.95 10.81 -26.60
CA TRP A 655 27.33 11.10 -27.99
C TRP A 655 28.71 11.73 -28.09
N ALA A 656 29.31 11.61 -29.28
CA ALA A 656 30.59 12.21 -29.63
C ALA A 656 30.59 12.76 -31.06
N ILE A 657 31.42 13.76 -31.33
CA ILE A 657 31.68 14.30 -32.65
C ILE A 657 33.15 14.08 -32.97
N ALA A 658 33.43 13.47 -34.11
CA ALA A 658 34.79 13.32 -34.64
C ALA A 658 34.76 13.50 -36.16
N GLU A 659 35.67 14.30 -36.71
CA GLU A 659 35.82 14.52 -38.16
C GLU A 659 34.52 15.01 -38.83
N GLY A 660 33.71 15.77 -38.10
CA GLY A 660 32.42 16.30 -38.58
C GLY A 660 31.25 15.30 -38.54
N SER A 661 31.47 14.05 -38.10
CA SER A 661 30.43 13.02 -37.95
C SER A 661 29.98 12.88 -36.49
N ILE A 662 28.69 12.60 -36.30
CA ILE A 662 28.09 12.34 -34.98
C ILE A 662 28.07 10.84 -34.72
N TYR A 663 28.55 10.45 -33.54
CA TYR A 663 28.55 9.09 -33.03
C TYR A 663 27.66 8.97 -31.80
N ILE A 664 26.76 7.99 -31.78
CA ILE A 664 26.03 7.61 -30.56
C ILE A 664 26.81 6.49 -29.87
N LEU A 665 27.26 6.77 -28.65
CA LEU A 665 28.12 5.87 -27.88
C LEU A 665 27.31 4.96 -26.95
N GLN A 666 26.18 5.45 -26.45
CA GLN A 666 25.28 4.72 -25.55
C GLN A 666 23.91 5.40 -25.53
N ALA A 667 22.84 4.61 -25.31
CA ALA A 667 21.52 5.14 -24.95
C ALA A 667 20.91 4.29 -23.83
N ARG A 668 20.30 4.94 -22.84
CA ARG A 668 19.60 4.25 -21.74
C ARG A 668 18.32 4.99 -21.31
N PRO A 669 17.31 4.29 -20.77
CA PRO A 669 16.09 4.93 -20.29
C PRO A 669 16.31 5.81 -19.05
N ILE A 670 15.60 6.93 -18.97
CA ILE A 670 15.49 7.75 -17.76
C ILE A 670 14.46 7.07 -16.82
N VAL A 671 14.96 6.46 -15.75
CA VAL A 671 14.21 5.59 -14.83
C VAL A 671 13.05 6.33 -14.11
N ASN A 672 13.08 7.66 -14.02
CA ASN A 672 12.11 8.46 -13.25
C ASN A 672 10.95 9.04 -14.07
N ALA A 673 10.91 8.85 -15.39
CA ALA A 673 9.93 9.53 -16.26
C ALA A 673 8.45 9.28 -15.89
N PHE A 674 8.15 8.10 -15.36
CA PHE A 674 6.83 7.72 -14.87
C PHE A 674 6.94 7.11 -13.47
N GLY A 675 7.97 7.49 -12.69
CA GLY A 675 8.13 7.03 -11.31
C GLY A 675 6.95 7.44 -10.45
N GLU A 676 6.63 6.66 -9.41
CA GLU A 676 5.62 7.06 -8.41
C GLU A 676 6.09 8.34 -7.72
N THR A 677 5.27 9.38 -7.62
CA THR A 677 5.61 10.62 -6.88
C THR A 677 5.44 10.42 -5.37
N ASP A 678 6.07 11.27 -4.55
CA ASP A 678 5.86 11.18 -3.09
C ASP A 678 4.40 11.45 -2.71
N GLU A 679 3.72 12.31 -3.48
CA GLU A 679 2.29 12.60 -3.33
C GLU A 679 1.41 11.36 -3.62
N GLU A 680 1.73 10.61 -4.69
CA GLU A 680 1.06 9.35 -4.98
C GLU A 680 1.25 8.33 -3.85
N LEU A 681 2.47 8.21 -3.33
CA LEU A 681 2.78 7.29 -2.24
C LEU A 681 2.11 7.69 -0.93
N MET A 682 1.99 8.99 -0.65
CA MET A 682 1.30 9.53 0.53
C MET A 682 -0.19 9.16 0.53
N HIS A 683 -0.83 9.22 -0.63
CA HIS A 683 -2.26 8.96 -0.83
C HIS A 683 -2.59 7.55 -1.32
N GLU A 684 -1.58 6.68 -1.39
CA GLU A 684 -1.73 5.35 -1.97
C GLU A 684 -2.77 4.50 -1.23
N PHE A 685 -2.86 4.67 0.09
CA PHE A 685 -3.80 3.94 0.94
C PHE A 685 -5.04 4.75 1.29
N ASP A 686 -5.20 5.96 0.74
CA ASP A 686 -6.37 6.78 1.02
C ASP A 686 -7.63 6.10 0.54
N THR A 687 -8.63 6.02 1.41
CA THR A 687 -9.94 5.51 1.06
C THR A 687 -10.66 6.50 0.14
N PRO A 688 -11.15 6.07 -1.03
CA PRO A 688 -11.97 6.92 -1.87
C PRO A 688 -13.29 7.26 -1.18
N VAL A 689 -13.50 8.55 -0.87
CA VAL A 689 -14.74 9.07 -0.30
C VAL A 689 -15.48 9.85 -1.38
N THR A 690 -16.62 9.31 -1.82
CA THR A 690 -17.42 9.86 -2.93
C THR A 690 -18.51 10.85 -2.46
N ASP A 691 -18.64 11.09 -1.16
CA ASP A 691 -19.66 11.96 -0.56
C ASP A 691 -18.99 12.96 0.39
N CYS A 692 -19.14 14.26 0.11
CA CYS A 692 -18.68 15.35 0.98
C CYS A 692 -19.36 15.35 2.37
N LYS A 693 -20.42 14.54 2.55
CA LYS A 693 -21.14 14.35 3.81
C LYS A 693 -20.74 13.07 4.56
N ALA A 694 -19.84 12.25 4.02
CA ALA A 694 -19.33 11.08 4.74
C ALA A 694 -18.68 11.54 6.05
N CYS A 695 -19.10 10.95 7.17
CA CYS A 695 -18.61 11.33 8.49
C CYS A 695 -17.58 10.29 8.95
N LEU A 696 -16.34 10.72 9.10
CA LEU A 696 -15.20 9.90 9.50
C LEU A 696 -14.67 10.34 10.86
N THR A 697 -14.08 9.42 11.61
CA THR A 697 -13.60 9.73 12.96
C THR A 697 -12.29 9.03 13.31
N THR A 698 -11.46 9.71 14.09
CA THR A 698 -10.29 9.15 14.76
C THR A 698 -10.61 8.64 16.18
N GLY A 699 -11.85 8.81 16.67
CA GLY A 699 -12.27 8.35 17.99
C GLY A 699 -12.09 6.84 18.16
N ASN A 700 -11.61 6.41 19.33
CA ASN A 700 -11.12 5.07 19.68
C ASN A 700 -9.90 4.58 18.88
N VAL A 701 -9.85 4.80 17.56
CA VAL A 701 -8.71 4.38 16.73
C VAL A 701 -7.44 5.14 17.09
N GLY A 702 -7.55 6.44 17.35
CA GLY A 702 -6.40 7.28 17.70
C GLY A 702 -5.72 6.90 19.03
N GLU A 703 -6.39 6.11 19.88
CA GLU A 703 -5.78 5.51 21.09
C GLU A 703 -5.09 4.18 20.79
N VAL A 704 -5.65 3.37 19.88
CA VAL A 704 -5.14 2.02 19.56
C VAL A 704 -4.02 2.04 18.53
N LEU A 705 -4.13 2.91 17.53
CA LEU A 705 -3.17 3.14 16.45
C LEU A 705 -2.89 4.66 16.34
N PRO A 706 -2.23 5.24 17.35
CA PRO A 706 -1.78 6.63 17.30
C PRO A 706 -0.72 6.81 16.20
N GLY A 707 -0.63 8.04 15.68
CA GLY A 707 0.36 8.41 14.67
C GLY A 707 0.09 7.76 13.30
N THR A 708 1.16 7.44 12.57
CA THR A 708 1.10 6.77 11.27
C THR A 708 1.19 5.26 11.40
N THR A 709 0.23 4.54 10.84
CA THR A 709 0.18 3.08 10.76
C THR A 709 1.04 2.57 9.60
N SER A 710 1.76 1.47 9.82
CA SER A 710 2.57 0.87 8.73
C SER A 710 1.70 0.38 7.56
N PRO A 711 2.18 0.49 6.30
CA PRO A 711 1.49 -0.01 5.11
C PRO A 711 1.01 -1.47 5.22
N LEU A 712 1.81 -2.37 5.77
CA LEU A 712 1.43 -3.78 5.94
C LEU A 712 0.25 -3.94 6.91
N THR A 713 0.26 -3.18 8.01
CA THR A 713 -0.86 -3.17 8.97
C THR A 713 -2.13 -2.61 8.34
N ILE A 714 -2.05 -1.60 7.47
CA ILE A 714 -3.21 -1.11 6.71
C ILE A 714 -3.74 -2.19 5.75
N ASP A 715 -2.84 -2.81 4.99
CA ASP A 715 -3.12 -3.79 3.95
C ASP A 715 -3.75 -5.08 4.51
N ILE A 716 -3.24 -5.59 5.64
CA ILE A 716 -3.71 -6.84 6.27
C ILE A 716 -4.56 -6.56 7.50
N GLY A 717 -4.00 -5.90 8.52
CA GLY A 717 -4.68 -5.64 9.79
C GLY A 717 -6.00 -4.87 9.61
N GLY A 718 -5.94 -3.69 8.98
CA GLY A 718 -7.10 -2.83 8.74
C GLY A 718 -8.14 -3.47 7.83
N ARG A 719 -7.70 -4.04 6.69
CA ARG A 719 -8.58 -4.69 5.71
C ARG A 719 -9.32 -5.91 6.28
N LEU A 720 -8.63 -6.78 7.02
CA LEU A 720 -9.24 -7.97 7.60
C LEU A 720 -10.19 -7.65 8.76
N VAL A 721 -9.91 -6.58 9.51
CA VAL A 721 -10.85 -6.05 10.52
C VAL A 721 -12.09 -5.48 9.85
N ASP A 722 -11.95 -4.71 8.77
CA ASP A 722 -13.08 -4.21 7.98
C ASP A 722 -13.95 -5.36 7.44
N LEU A 723 -13.32 -6.40 6.92
CA LEU A 723 -14.00 -7.63 6.48
C LEU A 723 -14.77 -8.30 7.63
N ALA A 724 -14.15 -8.41 8.81
CA ALA A 724 -14.82 -8.94 10.00
C ALA A 724 -16.05 -8.11 10.41
N MET A 725 -15.96 -6.78 10.32
CA MET A 725 -17.08 -5.86 10.59
C MET A 725 -18.20 -6.01 9.55
N LYS A 726 -17.86 -6.18 8.27
CA LYS A 726 -18.83 -6.46 7.20
C LYS A 726 -19.56 -7.78 7.43
N ILE A 727 -18.85 -8.87 7.74
CA ILE A 727 -19.44 -10.18 8.03
C ILE A 727 -20.41 -10.10 9.22
N MET A 728 -20.00 -9.46 10.32
CA MET A 728 -20.85 -9.22 11.48
C MET A 728 -22.13 -8.47 11.08
N HIS A 729 -21.98 -7.42 10.27
CA HIS A 729 -23.09 -6.59 9.84
C HIS A 729 -24.08 -7.31 8.91
N GLU A 730 -23.58 -8.11 7.95
CA GLU A 730 -24.40 -8.98 7.10
C GLU A 730 -25.20 -9.98 7.93
N CYS A 731 -24.56 -10.61 8.93
CA CYS A 731 -25.24 -11.50 9.86
C CYS A 731 -26.37 -10.78 10.57
N ASP A 732 -26.19 -9.52 11.01
CA ASP A 732 -27.17 -8.76 11.77
C ASP A 732 -28.38 -8.27 10.97
N VAL A 733 -28.16 -7.72 9.78
CA VAL A 733 -29.22 -7.04 8.98
C VAL A 733 -29.73 -7.92 7.84
N GLY A 734 -29.01 -8.97 7.46
CA GLY A 734 -29.36 -9.85 6.33
C GLY A 734 -29.25 -9.16 4.96
N LEU A 735 -28.73 -7.93 4.92
CA LEU A 735 -28.34 -7.24 3.71
C LEU A 735 -26.91 -7.65 3.37
N LYS A 736 -26.71 -8.14 2.16
CA LYS A 736 -25.38 -8.48 1.66
C LYS A 736 -24.67 -7.19 1.27
N TYR A 737 -23.48 -6.96 1.81
CA TYR A 737 -22.67 -5.79 1.50
C TYR A 737 -21.69 -6.13 0.38
N SER A 738 -21.38 -5.12 -0.42
CA SER A 738 -20.27 -5.19 -1.34
C SER A 738 -18.97 -5.30 -0.54
N THR A 739 -17.97 -5.99 -1.10
CA THR A 739 -16.62 -6.00 -0.52
C THR A 739 -15.99 -4.59 -0.57
N TYR A 740 -16.47 -3.71 -1.45
CA TYR A 740 -15.90 -2.38 -1.72
C TYR A 740 -16.80 -1.21 -1.36
N ALA A 741 -18.12 -1.43 -1.25
CA ALA A 741 -19.04 -0.39 -0.77
C ALA A 741 -19.14 -0.39 0.76
N SER A 742 -19.32 0.82 1.32
CA SER A 742 -19.58 1.03 2.77
C SER A 742 -18.49 0.45 3.68
N MET A 743 -17.23 0.86 3.45
CA MET A 743 -16.12 0.51 4.34
C MET A 743 -16.35 1.10 5.73
N PHE A 744 -16.16 0.28 6.77
CA PHE A 744 -16.21 0.68 8.17
C PHE A 744 -14.86 1.22 8.61
N VAL A 745 -13.77 0.65 8.10
CA VAL A 745 -12.40 1.11 8.30
C VAL A 745 -11.96 1.86 7.06
N CYS A 746 -11.61 3.13 7.22
CA CYS A 746 -11.05 3.97 6.18
C CYS A 746 -9.60 4.33 6.53
N THR A 747 -8.80 4.67 5.54
CA THR A 747 -7.41 5.11 5.75
C THR A 747 -7.18 6.42 5.02
N PHE A 748 -6.45 7.36 5.63
CA PHE A 748 -5.96 8.59 4.99
C PHE A 748 -4.60 8.97 5.56
N PHE A 749 -3.64 9.34 4.72
CA PHE A 749 -2.28 9.74 5.16
C PHE A 749 -1.65 8.73 6.14
N TYR A 750 -1.79 7.44 5.82
CA TYR A 750 -1.35 6.32 6.65
C TYR A 750 -1.98 6.29 8.06
N ARG A 751 -3.16 6.87 8.24
CA ARG A 751 -3.91 6.81 9.49
C ARG A 751 -5.26 6.16 9.28
N ILE A 752 -5.69 5.38 10.26
CA ILE A 752 -6.98 4.70 10.22
C ILE A 752 -8.07 5.57 10.81
N PHE A 753 -9.23 5.58 10.16
CA PHE A 753 -10.46 6.25 10.56
C PHE A 753 -11.61 5.24 10.58
N PHE A 754 -12.57 5.42 11.47
CA PHE A 754 -13.86 4.74 11.34
C PHE A 754 -14.83 5.58 10.52
N ASN A 755 -15.60 4.90 9.66
CA ASN A 755 -16.70 5.51 8.94
C ASN A 755 -17.97 5.52 9.81
N LEU A 756 -18.23 6.64 10.47
CA LEU A 756 -19.42 6.82 11.30
C LEU A 756 -20.70 6.73 10.48
N SER A 757 -20.71 7.22 9.24
CA SER A 757 -21.89 7.08 8.38
C SER A 757 -22.24 5.60 8.14
N ALA A 758 -21.24 4.73 7.94
CA ALA A 758 -21.45 3.29 7.82
C ALA A 758 -21.88 2.66 9.15
N LEU A 759 -21.19 2.97 10.26
CA LEU A 759 -21.52 2.46 11.60
C LEU A 759 -22.93 2.86 12.07
N CYS A 760 -23.37 4.08 11.78
CA CYS A 760 -24.70 4.59 12.13
C CYS A 760 -25.79 4.06 11.21
N SER A 761 -25.47 3.71 9.96
CA SER A 761 -26.39 2.98 9.07
C SER A 761 -26.63 1.54 9.56
N ALA A 762 -25.67 0.98 10.31
CA ALA A 762 -25.77 -0.34 10.88
C ALA A 762 -26.78 -0.43 12.05
N SER A 763 -27.05 -1.64 12.54
CA SER A 763 -28.04 -1.97 13.58
C SER A 763 -27.94 -1.19 14.91
N PHE A 764 -26.94 -0.32 15.08
CA PHE A 764 -26.75 0.61 16.20
C PHE A 764 -27.97 1.52 16.45
N ASN A 765 -28.80 1.73 15.44
CA ASN A 765 -30.09 2.44 15.53
C ASN A 765 -31.11 1.82 16.51
N ARG A 766 -30.91 0.59 17.02
CA ARG A 766 -31.94 -0.16 17.77
C ARG A 766 -32.00 0.13 19.28
N LEU A 767 -30.95 0.70 19.89
CA LEU A 767 -30.90 0.99 21.34
C LEU A 767 -30.40 2.41 21.68
N LEU A 768 -29.67 3.08 20.79
CA LEU A 768 -29.00 4.36 21.05
C LEU A 768 -29.70 5.51 20.31
N SER A 769 -30.99 5.75 20.58
CA SER A 769 -31.78 6.81 19.93
C SER A 769 -31.39 8.24 20.34
N ASP A 770 -30.36 8.40 21.17
CA ASP A 770 -29.88 9.67 21.72
C ASP A 770 -28.45 9.93 21.26
N LYS A 771 -28.23 11.09 20.63
CA LYS A 771 -26.94 11.54 20.08
C LYS A 771 -25.82 11.42 21.11
N SER A 772 -26.03 11.91 22.32
CA SER A 772 -24.99 11.99 23.36
C SER A 772 -24.55 10.60 23.83
N LYS A 773 -25.50 9.64 23.86
CA LYS A 773 -25.22 8.25 24.22
C LYS A 773 -24.44 7.52 23.13
N MET A 774 -24.74 7.81 21.87
CA MET A 774 -23.99 7.29 20.72
C MET A 774 -22.57 7.86 20.69
N GLU A 775 -22.39 9.14 20.99
CA GLU A 775 -21.07 9.78 21.04
C GLU A 775 -20.18 9.17 22.11
N ILE A 776 -20.63 9.06 23.37
CA ILE A 776 -19.79 8.44 24.41
C ILE A 776 -19.46 6.99 24.08
N PHE A 777 -20.38 6.29 23.45
CA PHE A 777 -20.19 4.90 23.08
C PHE A 777 -19.15 4.72 21.99
N ILE A 778 -19.26 5.47 20.90
CA ILE A 778 -18.38 5.29 19.74
C ILE A 778 -17.06 6.06 19.97
N MET A 779 -17.10 7.21 20.62
CA MET A 779 -15.98 8.18 20.74
C MET A 779 -15.38 8.29 22.14
N GLY A 780 -16.00 7.68 23.16
CA GLY A 780 -15.59 7.79 24.56
C GLY A 780 -16.02 9.08 25.26
N GLU A 781 -16.58 10.06 24.54
CA GLU A 781 -16.98 11.38 25.03
C GLU A 781 -18.16 11.97 24.23
N THR A 782 -18.76 13.07 24.70
CA THR A 782 -19.77 13.85 23.97
C THR A 782 -19.13 14.91 23.07
N LEU A 783 -19.65 15.10 21.85
CA LEU A 783 -19.15 16.11 20.91
C LEU A 783 -19.97 17.41 20.99
N PRO A 784 -19.46 18.55 20.47
CA PRO A 784 -20.23 19.79 20.36
C PRO A 784 -21.60 19.61 19.68
N GLU A 785 -22.58 20.46 20.04
CA GLU A 785 -23.99 20.31 19.61
C GLU A 785 -24.18 20.22 18.09
N ASN A 786 -23.30 20.85 17.30
CA ASN A 786 -23.39 20.89 15.84
C ASN A 786 -22.61 19.76 15.13
N SER A 787 -21.81 18.97 15.85
CA SER A 787 -20.83 18.05 15.23
C SER A 787 -21.40 16.82 14.54
N MET A 788 -22.67 16.41 14.78
CA MET A 788 -23.29 15.23 14.14
C MET A 788 -24.78 15.41 13.76
N GLN A 789 -25.30 16.64 13.66
CA GLN A 789 -26.73 16.88 13.41
C GLN A 789 -27.26 16.22 12.13
N ASN A 790 -26.44 16.14 11.08
CA ASN A 790 -26.81 15.51 9.81
C ASN A 790 -26.92 13.98 9.88
N LEU A 791 -26.14 13.32 10.76
CA LEU A 791 -26.18 11.86 10.93
C LEU A 791 -27.46 11.38 11.62
N VAL A 792 -27.95 12.14 12.62
CA VAL A 792 -29.20 11.81 13.35
C VAL A 792 -30.41 11.79 12.41
N SER A 793 -30.39 12.59 11.34
CA SER A 793 -31.44 12.60 10.32
C SER A 793 -31.48 11.33 9.46
N PHE A 794 -30.35 10.62 9.34
CA PHE A 794 -30.21 9.35 8.61
C PHE A 794 -30.73 8.14 9.42
N CYS A 795 -30.73 8.25 10.75
CA CYS A 795 -31.16 7.22 11.69
C CYS A 795 -32.70 7.12 11.74
N GLY A 796 -33.30 6.35 10.83
CA GLY A 796 -34.76 6.26 10.66
C GLY A 796 -35.58 5.58 11.78
N ARG A 797 -36.80 6.11 11.99
CA ARG A 797 -38.06 5.64 12.64
C ARG A 797 -38.02 4.72 13.90
N LYS A 798 -38.85 5.11 14.90
CA LYS A 798 -39.22 4.30 16.09
C LYS A 798 -39.66 2.88 15.70
N GLN A 799 -39.07 1.86 16.34
CA GLN A 799 -39.36 0.45 16.09
C GLN A 799 -40.38 -0.15 17.09
N SER A 800 -41.03 -1.25 16.69
CA SER A 800 -41.94 -2.01 17.54
C SER A 800 -41.18 -2.86 18.58
N LEU A 801 -41.84 -3.15 19.71
CA LEU A 801 -41.31 -4.00 20.78
C LEU A 801 -40.90 -5.41 20.28
N ILE A 802 -41.59 -5.94 19.26
CA ILE A 802 -41.31 -7.26 18.69
C ILE A 802 -39.97 -7.27 17.95
N SER A 803 -39.68 -6.24 17.17
CA SER A 803 -38.39 -6.11 16.48
C SER A 803 -37.24 -5.95 17.46
N MET A 804 -37.47 -5.25 18.58
CA MET A 804 -36.51 -5.11 19.67
C MET A 804 -36.23 -6.45 20.36
N LEU A 805 -37.27 -7.25 20.66
CA LEU A 805 -37.10 -8.57 21.27
C LEU A 805 -36.34 -9.55 20.36
N LYS A 806 -36.68 -9.59 19.07
CA LYS A 806 -35.96 -10.42 18.08
C LYS A 806 -34.48 -10.05 18.00
N PHE A 807 -34.18 -8.76 18.05
CA PHE A 807 -32.81 -8.27 18.07
C PHE A 807 -32.04 -8.77 19.30
N PHE A 808 -32.61 -8.66 20.50
CA PHE A 808 -31.95 -9.14 21.73
C PHE A 808 -31.72 -10.65 21.73
N LEU A 809 -32.69 -11.45 21.27
CA LEU A 809 -32.52 -12.90 21.16
C LEU A 809 -31.39 -13.29 20.21
N LYS A 810 -31.33 -12.64 19.04
CA LYS A 810 -30.28 -12.83 18.04
C LYS A 810 -28.92 -12.39 18.58
N ALA A 811 -28.82 -11.20 19.15
CA ALA A 811 -27.59 -10.69 19.75
C ALA A 811 -27.07 -11.62 20.86
N ARG A 812 -27.96 -12.20 21.66
CA ARG A 812 -27.58 -13.19 22.70
C ARG A 812 -27.07 -14.51 22.11
N PHE A 813 -27.64 -14.97 20.99
CA PHE A 813 -27.15 -16.16 20.29
C PHE A 813 -25.76 -15.92 19.68
N GLU A 814 -25.56 -14.80 18.98
CA GLU A 814 -24.28 -14.49 18.33
C GLU A 814 -23.17 -14.22 19.35
N THR A 815 -23.47 -13.56 20.47
CA THR A 815 -22.49 -13.38 21.57
C THR A 815 -22.08 -14.70 22.21
N TRP A 816 -23.01 -15.64 22.39
CA TRP A 816 -22.69 -17.00 22.84
C TRP A 816 -21.79 -17.75 21.84
N ARG A 817 -22.11 -17.65 20.54
CA ARG A 817 -21.30 -18.24 19.48
C ARG A 817 -19.89 -17.64 19.44
N ALA A 818 -19.78 -16.32 19.55
CA ALA A 818 -18.52 -15.60 19.61
C ALA A 818 -17.66 -16.04 20.82
N GLU A 819 -18.27 -16.20 22.00
CA GLU A 819 -17.57 -16.71 23.18
C GLU A 819 -17.03 -18.13 22.97
N LYS A 820 -17.80 -19.02 22.33
CA LYS A 820 -17.33 -20.38 21.99
C LYS A 820 -16.12 -20.34 21.06
N ILE A 821 -16.15 -19.46 20.06
CA ILE A 821 -15.03 -19.26 19.12
C ILE A 821 -13.79 -18.80 19.90
N LEU A 822 -13.91 -17.76 20.72
CA LEU A 822 -12.78 -17.20 21.46
C LEU A 822 -12.17 -18.19 22.45
N ARG A 823 -12.98 -18.99 23.17
CA ARG A 823 -12.46 -20.06 24.04
C ARG A 823 -11.67 -21.12 23.28
N ALA A 824 -12.11 -21.49 22.08
CA ALA A 824 -11.36 -22.43 21.24
C ALA A 824 -10.00 -21.84 20.83
N TYR A 825 -9.95 -20.55 20.47
CA TYR A 825 -8.70 -19.88 20.14
C TYR A 825 -7.79 -19.64 21.33
N GLU A 826 -8.33 -19.39 22.52
CA GLU A 826 -7.54 -19.33 23.76
C GLU A 826 -6.75 -20.62 23.96
N THR A 827 -7.40 -21.78 23.80
CA THR A 827 -6.74 -23.09 23.88
C THR A 827 -5.74 -23.32 22.74
N ILE A 828 -6.07 -22.92 21.50
CA ILE A 828 -5.16 -23.06 20.35
C ILE A 828 -3.90 -22.19 20.56
N LEU A 829 -4.06 -20.93 20.95
CA LEU A 829 -2.97 -19.98 21.14
C LEU A 829 -2.12 -20.28 22.40
N GLN A 830 -2.62 -21.10 23.33
CA GLN A 830 -1.86 -21.59 24.49
C GLN A 830 -1.02 -22.83 24.16
N ASN A 831 -1.54 -23.73 23.33
CA ASN A 831 -0.89 -25.04 23.07
C ASN A 831 -0.06 -25.08 21.79
N SER A 832 -0.23 -24.12 20.88
CA SER A 832 0.42 -24.10 19.59
C SER A 832 1.52 -23.04 19.54
N ARG A 833 2.74 -23.45 19.19
CA ARG A 833 3.73 -22.53 18.60
C ARG A 833 3.34 -22.31 17.15
N ILE A 834 2.57 -21.25 16.89
CA ILE A 834 2.10 -20.87 15.53
C ILE A 834 3.16 -20.04 14.79
N ILE A 835 4.44 -20.27 15.10
CA ILE A 835 5.56 -19.55 14.47
C ILE A 835 6.10 -20.45 13.36
N PRO A 836 6.33 -19.92 12.15
CA PRO A 836 6.92 -20.68 11.06
C PRO A 836 8.29 -21.26 11.43
N TYR A 837 8.45 -22.57 11.25
CA TYR A 837 9.74 -23.26 11.44
C TYR A 837 10.56 -23.33 10.16
N SER A 838 9.95 -23.04 9.01
CA SER A 838 10.62 -23.13 7.72
C SER A 838 11.68 -22.05 7.56
N SER A 839 12.76 -22.37 6.84
CA SER A 839 13.72 -21.39 6.32
C SER A 839 13.40 -20.96 4.89
N ASP A 840 12.36 -21.53 4.27
CA ASP A 840 11.93 -21.18 2.92
C ASP A 840 10.91 -20.03 2.94
N LEU A 841 11.19 -18.99 2.16
CA LEU A 841 10.38 -17.76 2.10
C LEU A 841 8.96 -18.03 1.62
N ASN A 842 8.77 -18.91 0.63
CA ASN A 842 7.45 -19.20 0.07
C ASN A 842 6.57 -19.96 1.07
N HIS A 843 7.14 -20.98 1.74
CA HIS A 843 6.44 -21.71 2.78
C HIS A 843 5.99 -20.79 3.94
N ILE A 844 6.83 -19.82 4.35
CA ILE A 844 6.42 -18.86 5.41
C ILE A 844 5.26 -17.99 4.93
N MET A 845 5.29 -17.54 3.67
CA MET A 845 4.18 -16.76 3.09
C MET A 845 2.88 -17.56 3.07
N GLU A 846 2.91 -18.82 2.68
CA GLU A 846 1.74 -19.71 2.71
C GLU A 846 1.20 -19.89 4.14
N GLU A 847 2.08 -20.04 5.12
CA GLU A 847 1.69 -20.16 6.52
C GLU A 847 1.02 -18.88 7.03
N ILE A 848 1.56 -17.70 6.70
CA ILE A 848 0.94 -16.40 6.99
C ILE A 848 -0.47 -16.32 6.40
N GLU A 849 -0.63 -16.70 5.13
CA GLU A 849 -1.92 -16.67 4.43
C GLU A 849 -2.95 -17.60 5.03
N SER A 850 -2.53 -18.80 5.45
CA SER A 850 -3.38 -19.76 6.14
C SER A 850 -3.95 -19.18 7.44
N ASN A 851 -3.20 -18.28 8.09
CA ASN A 851 -3.57 -17.63 9.34
C ASN A 851 -4.49 -16.40 9.19
N HIS A 852 -4.64 -15.82 7.99
CA HIS A 852 -5.56 -14.70 7.76
C HIS A 852 -7.01 -15.04 8.14
N GLY A 853 -7.47 -16.27 7.83
CA GLY A 853 -8.82 -16.72 8.18
C GLY A 853 -9.04 -16.85 9.69
N HIS A 854 -8.00 -17.18 10.45
CA HIS A 854 -8.04 -17.22 11.91
C HIS A 854 -8.16 -15.80 12.49
N TYR A 855 -7.37 -14.86 11.97
CA TYR A 855 -7.43 -13.44 12.32
C TYR A 855 -8.84 -12.84 12.15
N VAL A 856 -9.47 -13.04 10.98
CA VAL A 856 -10.84 -12.55 10.72
C VAL A 856 -11.86 -13.13 11.71
N LYS A 857 -11.76 -14.43 12.04
CA LYS A 857 -12.69 -15.09 12.97
C LYS A 857 -12.57 -14.55 14.39
N VAL A 858 -11.34 -14.36 14.89
CA VAL A 858 -11.08 -13.85 16.24
C VAL A 858 -11.53 -12.40 16.35
N TRP A 859 -11.21 -11.55 15.37
CA TRP A 859 -11.67 -10.17 15.34
C TRP A 859 -13.19 -10.05 15.22
N GLY A 860 -13.83 -10.85 14.37
CA GLY A 860 -15.29 -10.89 14.25
C GLY A 860 -15.98 -11.27 15.56
N ALA A 861 -15.47 -12.29 16.25
CA ALA A 861 -15.97 -12.66 17.58
C ALA A 861 -15.74 -11.57 18.63
N THR A 862 -14.59 -10.89 18.56
CA THR A 862 -14.24 -9.75 19.44
C THR A 862 -15.21 -8.59 19.24
N MET A 863 -15.62 -8.29 18.00
CA MET A 863 -16.60 -7.23 17.74
C MET A 863 -17.97 -7.50 18.37
N TYR A 864 -18.42 -8.75 18.43
CA TYR A 864 -19.64 -9.11 19.17
C TYR A 864 -19.50 -8.90 20.69
N GLN A 865 -18.34 -9.22 21.28
CA GLN A 865 -18.09 -8.95 22.70
C GLN A 865 -18.00 -7.44 22.99
N ASN A 866 -17.36 -6.69 22.08
CA ASN A 866 -17.32 -5.23 22.11
C ASN A 866 -18.74 -4.67 22.15
N ALA A 867 -19.63 -5.11 21.25
CA ALA A 867 -21.02 -4.71 21.16
C ALA A 867 -21.87 -5.11 22.39
N GLN A 868 -21.53 -6.21 23.06
CA GLN A 868 -22.21 -6.60 24.30
C GLN A 868 -21.86 -5.68 25.48
N SER A 869 -20.56 -5.40 25.70
CA SER A 869 -20.07 -4.52 26.78
C SER A 869 -20.66 -3.12 26.68
N ALA A 870 -20.58 -2.61 25.47
CA ALA A 870 -21.31 -1.51 24.91
C ALA A 870 -22.79 -1.40 25.34
N ILE A 871 -23.61 -2.40 25.01
CA ILE A 871 -25.04 -2.41 25.35
C ILE A 871 -25.24 -2.37 26.87
N GLY A 872 -24.47 -3.14 27.63
CA GLY A 872 -24.52 -3.14 29.10
C GLY A 872 -24.25 -1.75 29.68
N SER A 873 -23.23 -1.06 29.18
CA SER A 873 -22.86 0.29 29.60
C SER A 873 -23.94 1.33 29.23
N ALA A 874 -24.52 1.22 28.03
CA ALA A 874 -25.61 2.09 27.58
C ALA A 874 -26.89 1.93 28.41
N ILE A 875 -27.18 0.71 28.87
CA ILE A 875 -28.32 0.44 29.78
C ILE A 875 -28.06 1.09 31.14
N LEU A 876 -26.87 0.93 31.72
CA LEU A 876 -26.51 1.58 32.99
C LEU A 876 -26.62 3.10 32.88
N MET A 877 -26.04 3.68 31.83
CA MET A 877 -26.11 5.12 31.57
C MET A 877 -27.56 5.60 31.44
N SER A 878 -28.42 4.85 30.75
CA SER A 878 -29.83 5.20 30.62
C SER A 878 -30.59 5.14 31.94
N VAL A 879 -30.21 4.21 32.84
CA VAL A 879 -30.78 4.17 34.20
C VAL A 879 -30.31 5.36 35.03
N LEU A 880 -29.01 5.71 34.96
CA LEU A 880 -28.41 6.84 35.66
C LEU A 880 -28.98 8.20 35.23
N CYS A 881 -29.20 8.41 33.93
CA CYS A 881 -29.84 9.63 33.42
C CYS A 881 -31.31 9.77 33.86
N GLY A 882 -31.99 8.67 34.20
CA GLY A 882 -33.40 8.68 34.61
C GLY A 882 -34.32 9.30 33.56
N LYS A 883 -35.02 10.39 33.91
CA LYS A 883 -35.86 11.17 32.98
C LYS A 883 -35.09 12.25 32.21
N SER A 884 -33.87 12.58 32.64
CA SER A 884 -33.00 13.50 31.90
C SER A 884 -32.43 12.79 30.68
N THR A 885 -32.27 13.51 29.58
CA THR A 885 -31.50 13.05 28.41
C THR A 885 -30.05 13.55 28.44
N LYS A 886 -29.73 14.53 29.31
CA LYS A 886 -28.39 15.12 29.40
C LYS A 886 -27.48 14.28 30.29
N ILE A 887 -26.25 14.10 29.82
CA ILE A 887 -25.17 13.42 30.53
C ILE A 887 -24.38 14.49 31.28
N THR A 888 -24.43 14.48 32.61
CA THR A 888 -23.68 15.42 33.46
C THR A 888 -22.37 14.79 33.93
N PRO A 889 -21.38 15.59 34.38
CA PRO A 889 -20.14 15.06 34.97
C PRO A 889 -20.41 14.06 36.12
N ASP A 890 -21.44 14.33 36.95
CA ASP A 890 -21.85 13.41 38.02
C ASP A 890 -22.37 12.06 37.50
N VAL A 891 -23.13 12.05 36.40
CA VAL A 891 -23.60 10.80 35.76
C VAL A 891 -22.42 10.00 35.21
N SER A 892 -21.45 10.65 34.58
CA SER A 892 -20.23 10.01 34.10
C SER A 892 -19.39 9.44 35.26
N ALA A 893 -19.24 10.20 36.34
CA ALA A 893 -18.51 9.76 37.55
C ALA A 893 -19.21 8.59 38.27
N ASP A 894 -20.55 8.59 38.31
CA ASP A 894 -21.34 7.48 38.85
C ASP A 894 -21.23 6.23 37.95
N LEU A 895 -21.25 6.40 36.63
CA LEU A 895 -21.04 5.29 35.69
C LEU A 895 -19.65 4.68 35.86
N ALA A 896 -18.61 5.52 35.99
CA ALA A 896 -17.25 5.07 36.28
C ALA A 896 -17.21 4.20 37.55
N ARG A 897 -17.89 4.66 38.62
CA ARG A 897 -17.99 3.96 39.90
C ARG A 897 -18.75 2.64 39.79
N LEU A 898 -19.81 2.58 38.98
CA LEU A 898 -20.53 1.31 38.77
C LEU A 898 -19.70 0.28 37.99
N LEU A 899 -18.80 0.74 37.13
CA LEU A 899 -17.92 -0.09 36.29
C LEU A 899 -16.55 -0.39 36.92
N SER A 900 -16.28 0.02 38.16
CA SER A 900 -15.10 -0.42 38.92
C SER A 900 -15.25 -1.85 39.43
N ASN A 901 -14.15 -2.45 39.91
CA ASN A 901 -14.10 -3.79 40.49
C ASN A 901 -14.60 -4.87 39.51
N CYS A 902 -14.15 -4.77 38.26
CA CYS A 902 -14.38 -5.79 37.25
C CYS A 902 -13.43 -6.97 37.50
N LYS A 903 -13.96 -8.17 37.73
CA LYS A 903 -13.14 -9.37 37.90
C LYS A 903 -12.54 -9.82 36.57
N ASN A 904 -11.28 -10.27 36.57
CA ASN A 904 -10.58 -10.83 35.40
C ASN A 904 -10.38 -9.83 34.26
N VAL A 905 -9.99 -8.59 34.58
CA VAL A 905 -9.54 -7.62 33.59
C VAL A 905 -8.08 -7.92 33.23
N TYR A 906 -7.89 -8.63 32.12
CA TYR A 906 -6.58 -9.13 31.68
C TYR A 906 -5.47 -8.07 31.66
N SER A 907 -5.74 -6.84 31.23
CA SER A 907 -4.69 -5.82 31.15
C SER A 907 -4.41 -5.11 32.48
N ALA A 908 -5.31 -5.23 33.48
CA ALA A 908 -5.05 -4.75 34.84
C ALA A 908 -4.13 -5.71 35.62
N ASP A 909 -3.95 -6.94 35.12
CA ASP A 909 -3.01 -7.90 35.67
C ASP A 909 -1.55 -7.52 35.39
N VAL A 910 -1.25 -6.85 34.28
CA VAL A 910 0.11 -6.43 33.89
C VAL A 910 0.83 -5.64 35.00
N PRO A 911 0.31 -4.50 35.50
CA PRO A 911 0.97 -3.75 36.55
C PRO A 911 1.09 -4.53 37.86
N ALA A 912 0.11 -5.37 38.20
CA ALA A 912 0.14 -6.20 39.40
C ALA A 912 1.20 -7.30 39.32
N ALA A 913 1.27 -8.03 38.21
CA ALA A 913 2.24 -9.08 37.98
C ALA A 913 3.69 -8.56 37.95
N LEU A 914 3.92 -7.37 37.36
CA LEU A 914 5.23 -6.72 37.38
C LEU A 914 5.60 -6.18 38.76
N ALA A 915 4.64 -5.63 39.51
CA ALA A 915 4.88 -5.21 40.88
C ALA A 915 5.26 -6.40 41.77
N ASP A 916 4.58 -7.53 41.63
CA ASP A 916 4.92 -8.78 42.32
C ASP A 916 6.30 -9.28 41.95
N LEU A 917 6.67 -9.26 40.66
CA LEU A 917 7.99 -9.67 40.21
C LEU A 917 9.09 -8.74 40.74
N ALA A 918 8.87 -7.43 40.67
CA ALA A 918 9.80 -6.43 41.20
C ALA A 918 10.01 -6.61 42.70
N LYS A 919 8.93 -6.85 43.47
CA LYS A 919 9.01 -7.10 44.90
C LYS A 919 9.83 -8.35 45.24
N ILE A 920 9.66 -9.43 44.48
CA ILE A 920 10.42 -10.67 44.69
C ILE A 920 11.91 -10.45 44.42
N ILE A 921 12.25 -9.67 43.38
CA ILE A 921 13.65 -9.33 43.08
C ILE A 921 14.22 -8.42 44.17
N ASP A 922 13.46 -7.42 44.61
CA ASP A 922 13.84 -6.45 45.65
C ASP A 922 14.09 -7.13 47.01
N GLU A 923 13.27 -8.11 47.37
CA GLU A 923 13.41 -8.91 48.60
C GLU A 923 14.50 -10.01 48.48
N SER A 924 15.10 -10.19 47.30
CA SER A 924 16.13 -11.20 47.06
C SER A 924 17.56 -10.67 47.30
N ASN A 925 18.49 -11.58 47.62
CA ASN A 925 19.92 -11.26 47.73
C ASN A 925 20.60 -11.01 46.35
N GLN A 926 19.85 -11.02 45.25
CA GLN A 926 20.36 -10.85 43.89
C GLN A 926 19.96 -9.51 43.25
N LYS A 927 19.36 -8.60 44.03
CA LYS A 927 18.95 -7.26 43.58
C LYS A 927 20.08 -6.50 42.90
N ASP A 928 21.18 -6.26 43.61
CA ASP A 928 22.29 -5.43 43.11
C ASP A 928 22.91 -6.06 41.86
N TYR A 929 23.04 -7.39 41.84
CA TYR A 929 23.50 -8.13 40.66
C TYR A 929 22.58 -7.91 39.46
N PHE A 930 21.26 -8.02 39.62
CA PHE A 930 20.29 -7.77 38.55
C PHE A 930 20.35 -6.33 38.00
N LEU A 931 20.56 -5.35 38.88
CA LEU A 931 20.63 -3.94 38.47
C LEU A 931 21.91 -3.61 37.69
N ASP A 932 23.02 -4.31 37.96
CA ASP A 932 24.31 -4.11 37.29
C ASP A 932 24.41 -4.79 35.90
N LEU A 933 23.57 -5.81 35.62
CA LEU A 933 23.56 -6.50 34.33
C LEU A 933 23.09 -5.59 33.18
N SER A 934 23.56 -5.86 31.95
CA SER A 934 22.94 -5.27 30.75
C SER A 934 21.49 -5.77 30.58
N ASP A 935 20.70 -5.13 29.71
CA ASP A 935 19.29 -5.50 29.52
C ASP A 935 19.13 -6.91 28.92
N GLU A 936 20.03 -7.31 28.01
CA GLU A 936 20.06 -8.65 27.43
C GLU A 936 20.44 -9.71 28.48
N GLU A 937 21.52 -9.49 29.24
CA GLU A 937 21.94 -10.41 30.30
C GLU A 937 20.88 -10.52 31.41
N SER A 938 20.16 -9.42 31.68
CA SER A 938 19.05 -9.41 32.63
C SER A 938 17.90 -10.31 32.17
N HIS A 939 17.61 -10.33 30.87
CA HIS A 939 16.60 -11.23 30.29
C HIS A 939 16.98 -12.69 30.53
N ASP A 940 18.20 -13.05 30.16
CA ASP A 940 18.72 -14.41 30.27
C ASP A 940 18.80 -14.88 31.73
N PHE A 941 19.21 -13.98 32.62
CA PHE A 941 19.17 -14.19 34.06
C PHE A 941 17.75 -14.46 34.54
N LEU A 942 16.79 -13.60 34.18
CA LEU A 942 15.38 -13.75 34.54
C LEU A 942 14.79 -15.07 34.06
N ILE A 943 15.09 -15.49 32.83
CA ILE A 943 14.60 -16.76 32.27
C ILE A 943 15.25 -17.97 32.94
N SER A 944 16.55 -17.94 33.21
CA SER A 944 17.31 -19.11 33.68
C SER A 944 17.17 -19.39 35.18
N SER A 945 16.71 -18.42 35.95
CA SER A 945 16.58 -18.55 37.41
C SER A 945 15.43 -19.42 37.88
N ASP A 946 15.68 -20.19 38.92
CA ASP A 946 14.67 -20.97 39.63
C ASP A 946 13.79 -20.10 40.55
N ILE A 947 14.28 -18.96 41.03
CA ILE A 947 13.59 -18.12 42.03
C ILE A 947 12.54 -17.22 41.38
N PHE A 948 12.90 -16.57 40.27
CA PHE A 948 12.04 -15.60 39.58
C PHE A 948 11.62 -16.06 38.17
N GLY A 949 12.29 -17.05 37.58
CA GLY A 949 12.04 -17.45 36.19
C GLY A 949 10.69 -18.09 35.95
N GLU A 950 10.08 -18.79 36.92
CA GLU A 950 8.70 -19.28 36.76
C GLU A 950 7.72 -18.11 36.58
N LYS A 951 7.79 -17.09 37.45
CA LYS A 951 6.92 -15.91 37.36
C LYS A 951 7.18 -15.08 36.11
N TYR A 952 8.44 -14.88 35.74
CA TYR A 952 8.78 -14.12 34.53
C TYR A 952 8.32 -14.84 33.26
N ARG A 953 8.55 -16.16 33.14
CA ARG A 953 8.03 -16.96 32.02
C ARG A 953 6.50 -16.94 31.96
N SER A 954 5.84 -17.08 33.11
CA SER A 954 4.37 -16.99 33.19
C SER A 954 3.85 -15.62 32.74
N PHE A 955 4.54 -14.53 33.10
CA PHE A 955 4.23 -13.19 32.62
C PHE A 955 4.36 -13.09 31.10
N LEU A 956 5.46 -13.57 30.52
CA LEU A 956 5.66 -13.55 29.07
C LEU A 956 4.63 -14.42 28.32
N ASP A 957 4.27 -15.58 28.84
CA ASP A 957 3.25 -16.44 28.21
C ASP A 957 1.86 -15.79 28.19
N GLN A 958 1.53 -15.05 29.26
CA GLN A 958 0.23 -14.39 29.43
C GLN A 958 0.14 -13.02 28.76
N HIS A 959 1.21 -12.22 28.79
CA HIS A 959 1.21 -10.81 28.39
C HIS A 959 2.31 -10.42 27.40
N GLY A 960 3.23 -11.33 27.07
CA GLY A 960 4.37 -11.05 26.21
C GLY A 960 4.00 -10.65 24.78
N HIS A 961 2.80 -11.01 24.29
CA HIS A 961 2.27 -10.58 22.97
C HIS A 961 1.91 -9.09 22.89
N ARG A 962 2.03 -8.34 23.99
CA ARG A 962 1.68 -6.93 24.08
C ARG A 962 2.89 -6.03 23.84
N CYS A 963 2.61 -4.80 23.43
CA CYS A 963 3.57 -3.72 23.33
C CYS A 963 2.85 -2.38 23.17
N VAL A 964 3.64 -1.31 23.08
CA VAL A 964 3.16 0.01 22.65
C VAL A 964 2.70 -0.10 21.20
N ARG A 965 1.55 0.49 20.88
CA ARG A 965 0.92 0.40 19.55
C ARG A 965 0.73 -1.06 19.12
N GLU A 966 0.26 -1.91 20.05
CA GLU A 966 0.13 -3.37 19.91
C GLU A 966 -0.56 -3.86 18.61
N ALA A 967 -1.43 -3.04 18.01
CA ALA A 967 -2.14 -3.35 16.77
C ALA A 967 -1.32 -3.10 15.48
N ASP A 968 -0.18 -2.43 15.54
CA ASP A 968 0.73 -2.25 14.41
C ASP A 968 1.71 -3.43 14.33
N PHE A 969 1.77 -4.11 13.19
CA PHE A 969 2.68 -5.22 12.94
C PHE A 969 4.15 -4.82 12.94
N LEU A 970 4.46 -3.53 12.71
CA LEU A 970 5.82 -3.01 12.82
C LEU A 970 6.37 -3.05 14.26
N GLU A 971 5.52 -2.98 15.28
CA GLU A 971 6.00 -2.80 16.66
C GLU A 971 6.27 -4.15 17.31
N LEU A 972 7.49 -4.37 17.79
CA LEU A 972 7.88 -5.63 18.45
C LEU A 972 7.14 -5.82 19.77
N SER A 973 6.67 -7.04 20.03
CA SER A 973 6.03 -7.41 21.31
C SER A 973 7.07 -7.65 22.40
N TRP A 974 6.68 -7.59 23.67
CA TRP A 974 7.60 -7.81 24.80
C TRP A 974 8.25 -9.21 24.81
N ALA A 975 7.60 -10.20 24.19
CA ALA A 975 8.17 -11.54 24.00
C ALA A 975 9.25 -11.57 22.91
N MET A 976 9.16 -10.69 21.90
CA MET A 976 10.16 -10.58 20.83
C MET A 976 11.33 -9.67 21.22
N ASP A 977 11.03 -8.55 21.88
CA ASP A 977 12.01 -7.60 22.41
C ASP A 977 11.63 -7.19 23.85
N PRO A 978 12.23 -7.84 24.87
CA PRO A 978 11.94 -7.57 26.27
C PRO A 978 12.68 -6.35 26.82
N THR A 979 13.53 -5.67 26.05
CA THR A 979 14.45 -4.62 26.52
C THR A 979 13.74 -3.54 27.32
N LYS A 980 12.69 -2.94 26.75
CA LYS A 980 11.90 -1.88 27.41
C LYS A 980 11.18 -2.38 28.67
N LEU A 981 10.74 -3.63 28.67
CA LEU A 981 10.09 -4.25 29.82
C LEU A 981 11.10 -4.44 30.97
N ILE A 982 12.32 -4.85 30.65
CA ILE A 982 13.42 -5.04 31.62
C ILE A 982 13.86 -3.70 32.22
N GLN A 983 14.01 -2.66 31.39
CA GLN A 983 14.30 -1.31 31.87
C GLN A 983 13.23 -0.81 32.85
N CYS A 984 11.96 -1.08 32.54
CA CYS A 984 10.85 -0.78 33.45
C CYS A 984 10.98 -1.58 34.77
N LEU A 985 11.26 -2.88 34.69
CA LEU A 985 11.42 -3.74 35.86
C LEU A 985 12.60 -3.30 36.75
N LYS A 986 13.76 -2.98 36.16
CA LYS A 986 14.90 -2.40 36.88
C LYS A 986 14.52 -1.09 37.58
N THR A 987 13.78 -0.23 36.89
CA THR A 987 13.30 1.04 37.48
C THR A 987 12.39 0.79 38.69
N LEU A 988 11.49 -0.20 38.61
CA LEU A 988 10.61 -0.61 39.70
C LEU A 988 11.39 -1.16 40.91
N VAL A 989 12.40 -2.00 40.67
CA VAL A 989 13.28 -2.57 41.70
C VAL A 989 14.16 -1.49 42.37
N SER A 990 14.66 -0.53 41.61
CA SER A 990 15.53 0.54 42.13
C SER A 990 14.78 1.56 42.99
N HIS A 991 13.60 2.00 42.56
CA HIS A 991 12.86 3.09 43.22
C HIS A 991 11.78 2.58 44.19
N GLY A 992 11.39 1.32 44.06
CA GLY A 992 10.29 0.71 44.82
C GLY A 992 8.91 1.20 44.37
N LEU A 993 7.88 0.45 44.75
CA LEU A 993 6.50 0.64 44.29
C LEU A 993 5.78 1.79 45.02
N VAL A 994 4.81 2.43 44.36
CA VAL A 994 3.81 3.28 45.02
C VAL A 994 2.70 2.38 45.58
N ASN A 995 2.47 2.45 46.90
CA ASN A 995 1.48 1.61 47.55
C ASN A 995 0.07 2.22 47.39
N ILE A 996 -0.65 1.80 46.35
CA ILE A 996 -2.04 2.23 46.11
C ILE A 996 -2.97 1.24 46.81
N GLN A 997 -3.54 1.64 47.96
CA GLN A 997 -4.54 0.83 48.65
C GLN A 997 -5.89 0.94 47.95
N THR A 998 -6.38 -0.18 47.41
CA THR A 998 -7.75 -0.30 46.89
C THR A 998 -8.61 -1.10 47.86
N GLU A 999 -9.46 -0.42 48.63
CA GLU A 999 -10.52 -1.10 49.38
C GLU A 999 -11.70 -1.39 48.44
N PRO A 1000 -12.11 -2.66 48.27
CA PRO A 1000 -13.25 -2.99 47.41
C PRO A 1000 -14.56 -2.53 48.06
N GLU A 1001 -15.17 -1.46 47.53
CA GLU A 1001 -16.53 -1.05 47.92
C GLU A 1001 -17.57 -2.14 47.59
N ASP A 1002 -18.48 -2.44 48.54
CA ASP A 1002 -19.62 -3.34 48.30
C ASP A 1002 -20.63 -2.71 47.33
N ILE A 1003 -21.18 -3.53 46.43
CA ILE A 1003 -22.16 -3.09 45.40
C ILE A 1003 -23.36 -2.38 46.04
N LYS A 1004 -23.77 -2.82 47.24
CA LYS A 1004 -24.89 -2.19 47.97
C LYS A 1004 -24.54 -0.77 48.38
N GLU A 1005 -23.36 -0.57 48.95
CA GLU A 1005 -22.84 0.71 49.42
C GLU A 1005 -22.57 1.67 48.26
N THR A 1006 -21.97 1.17 47.16
CA THR A 1006 -21.75 1.96 45.94
C THR A 1006 -23.05 2.55 45.39
N VAL A 1007 -24.15 1.77 45.37
CA VAL A 1007 -25.45 2.22 44.85
C VAL A 1007 -26.15 3.22 45.79
N GLU A 1008 -25.83 3.21 47.09
CA GLU A 1008 -26.41 4.18 48.06
C GLU A 1008 -25.78 5.56 47.92
N HIS A 1009 -24.49 5.61 47.61
CA HIS A 1009 -23.70 6.83 47.50
C HIS A 1009 -23.60 7.39 46.06
N LEU A 1010 -24.49 6.98 45.15
CA LEU A 1010 -24.56 7.58 43.80
C LEU A 1010 -25.11 9.01 43.88
N ARG A 1011 -24.49 9.92 43.13
CA ARG A 1011 -24.92 11.33 43.05
C ARG A 1011 -26.19 11.49 42.20
N SER A 1012 -26.43 10.54 41.29
CA SER A 1012 -27.57 10.53 40.37
C SER A 1012 -28.92 10.30 41.09
N PRO A 1013 -29.97 11.07 40.78
CA PRO A 1013 -31.27 10.95 41.43
C PRO A 1013 -32.04 9.71 40.93
N LEU A 1014 -31.95 8.61 41.66
CA LEU A 1014 -32.52 7.30 41.30
C LEU A 1014 -33.69 6.89 42.19
N SER A 1015 -34.74 6.31 41.58
CA SER A 1015 -35.86 5.69 42.30
C SER A 1015 -35.46 4.36 42.96
N SER A 1016 -36.21 3.93 43.98
CA SER A 1016 -35.96 2.66 44.69
C SER A 1016 -35.98 1.44 43.77
N PHE A 1017 -36.84 1.44 42.74
CA PHE A 1017 -36.89 0.38 41.74
C PHE A 1017 -35.62 0.35 40.85
N GLN A 1018 -35.13 1.51 40.43
CA GLN A 1018 -33.88 1.61 39.66
C GLN A 1018 -32.68 1.14 40.50
N LYS A 1019 -32.59 1.54 41.77
CA LYS A 1019 -31.55 1.06 42.70
C LYS A 1019 -31.61 -0.46 42.89
N LEU A 1020 -32.80 -1.04 42.98
CA LEU A 1020 -32.99 -2.50 43.05
C LEU A 1020 -32.48 -3.20 41.78
N LEU A 1021 -32.85 -2.71 40.59
CA LEU A 1021 -32.39 -3.27 39.31
C LEU A 1021 -30.87 -3.21 39.15
N LEU A 1022 -30.25 -2.10 39.56
CA LEU A 1022 -28.80 -1.92 39.55
C LEU A 1022 -28.11 -2.98 40.42
N ARG A 1023 -28.52 -3.11 41.69
CA ARG A 1023 -27.94 -4.07 42.67
C ARG A 1023 -28.13 -5.53 42.26
N SER A 1024 -29.29 -5.86 41.68
CA SER A 1024 -29.68 -7.26 41.49
C SER A 1024 -29.13 -7.88 40.21
N PHE A 1025 -28.95 -7.09 39.15
CA PHE A 1025 -28.61 -7.64 37.82
C PHE A 1025 -27.76 -6.73 36.93
N LEU A 1026 -28.11 -5.45 36.78
CA LEU A 1026 -27.55 -4.63 35.70
C LEU A 1026 -26.05 -4.35 35.85
N ILE A 1027 -25.57 -4.09 37.08
CA ILE A 1027 -24.14 -3.90 37.35
C ILE A 1027 -23.35 -5.16 37.01
N SER A 1028 -23.84 -6.34 37.45
CA SER A 1028 -23.19 -7.62 37.18
C SER A 1028 -23.10 -7.91 35.67
N LEU A 1029 -24.17 -7.62 34.92
CA LEU A 1029 -24.19 -7.80 33.47
C LEU A 1029 -23.17 -6.87 32.77
N ALA A 1030 -23.12 -5.59 33.15
CA ALA A 1030 -22.21 -4.63 32.56
C ALA A 1030 -20.74 -4.93 32.89
N ARG A 1031 -20.41 -5.22 34.16
CA ARG A 1031 -19.04 -5.62 34.58
C ARG A 1031 -18.56 -6.89 33.86
N LYS A 1032 -19.43 -7.90 33.72
CA LYS A 1032 -19.13 -9.10 32.92
C LYS A 1032 -18.90 -8.77 31.45
N GLY A 1033 -19.67 -7.84 30.89
CA GLY A 1033 -19.47 -7.34 29.52
C GLY A 1033 -18.09 -6.72 29.33
N VAL A 1034 -17.67 -5.82 30.22
CA VAL A 1034 -16.34 -5.19 30.20
C VAL A 1034 -15.24 -6.24 30.31
N SER A 1035 -15.38 -7.20 31.24
CA SER A 1035 -14.37 -8.26 31.44
C SER A 1035 -14.21 -9.14 30.18
N LYS A 1036 -15.32 -9.54 29.55
CA LYS A 1036 -15.30 -10.31 28.30
C LYS A 1036 -14.71 -9.52 27.12
N ARG A 1037 -14.95 -8.21 27.08
CA ARG A 1037 -14.40 -7.32 26.06
C ARG A 1037 -12.87 -7.27 26.14
N GLU A 1038 -12.33 -7.07 27.34
CA GLU A 1038 -10.87 -7.01 27.56
C GLU A 1038 -10.20 -8.36 27.25
N TRP A 1039 -10.82 -9.47 27.65
CA TRP A 1039 -10.37 -10.82 27.28
C TRP A 1039 -10.36 -11.05 25.76
N ALA A 1040 -11.48 -10.74 25.09
CA ALA A 1040 -11.59 -10.90 23.64
C ALA A 1040 -10.56 -10.03 22.89
N LYS A 1041 -10.37 -8.78 23.33
CA LYS A 1041 -9.33 -7.89 22.79
C LYS A 1041 -7.95 -8.51 22.96
N SER A 1042 -7.61 -9.04 24.15
CA SER A 1042 -6.31 -9.68 24.39
C SER A 1042 -6.05 -10.84 23.41
N LEU A 1043 -7.04 -11.69 23.17
CA LEU A 1043 -6.94 -12.79 22.20
C LEU A 1043 -6.79 -12.28 20.75
N ALA A 1044 -7.49 -11.20 20.38
CA ALA A 1044 -7.36 -10.59 19.07
C ALA A 1044 -5.96 -10.02 18.82
N ILE A 1045 -5.38 -9.36 19.82
CA ILE A 1045 -3.99 -8.87 19.76
C ILE A 1045 -3.01 -10.05 19.74
N LYS A 1046 -3.21 -11.10 20.54
CA LYS A 1046 -2.36 -12.31 20.51
C LYS A 1046 -2.39 -13.00 19.14
N MET A 1047 -3.55 -13.06 18.49
CA MET A 1047 -3.67 -13.56 17.11
C MET A 1047 -2.95 -12.64 16.10
N GLY A 1048 -2.97 -11.32 16.32
CA GLY A 1048 -2.18 -10.38 15.51
C GLY A 1048 -0.68 -10.52 15.74
N ASP A 1049 -0.26 -10.80 16.96
CA ASP A 1049 1.14 -11.04 17.33
C ASP A 1049 1.70 -12.30 16.66
N VAL A 1050 0.90 -13.34 16.48
CA VAL A 1050 1.27 -14.52 15.67
C VAL A 1050 1.63 -14.13 14.23
N LEU A 1051 0.79 -13.30 13.58
CA LEU A 1051 1.09 -12.82 12.22
C LEU A 1051 2.33 -11.91 12.22
N LYS A 1052 2.44 -11.03 13.20
CA LYS A 1052 3.60 -10.14 13.39
C LYS A 1052 4.90 -10.92 13.49
N GLN A 1053 4.96 -11.94 14.34
CA GLN A 1053 6.14 -12.81 14.50
C GLN A 1053 6.51 -13.50 13.19
N ALA A 1054 5.52 -14.00 12.43
CA ALA A 1054 5.76 -14.61 11.13
C ALA A 1054 6.33 -13.62 10.10
N TYR A 1055 5.82 -12.39 10.06
CA TYR A 1055 6.35 -11.34 9.17
C TYR A 1055 7.75 -10.88 9.55
N TRP A 1056 8.06 -10.75 10.84
CA TRP A 1056 9.43 -10.44 11.30
C TRP A 1056 10.40 -11.56 10.97
N LYS A 1057 9.99 -12.82 11.17
CA LYS A 1057 10.79 -13.98 10.76
C LYS A 1057 11.06 -13.98 9.25
N LEU A 1058 10.04 -13.66 8.45
CA LEU A 1058 10.18 -13.51 7.01
C LEU A 1058 11.15 -12.37 6.67
N ALA A 1059 11.05 -11.23 7.36
CA ALA A 1059 11.94 -10.09 7.15
C ALA A 1059 13.40 -10.44 7.42
N ASP A 1060 13.69 -11.15 8.52
CA ASP A 1060 15.04 -11.61 8.86
C ASP A 1060 15.62 -12.52 7.78
N LEU A 1061 14.84 -13.47 7.27
CA LEU A 1061 15.27 -14.35 6.19
C LEU A 1061 15.49 -13.59 4.88
N MET A 1062 14.64 -12.62 4.57
CA MET A 1062 14.81 -11.75 3.41
C MET A 1062 16.08 -10.89 3.52
N VAL A 1063 16.47 -10.47 4.73
CA VAL A 1063 17.75 -9.79 4.97
C VAL A 1063 18.94 -10.73 4.80
N GLN A 1064 18.85 -11.96 5.33
CA GLN A 1064 19.88 -13.00 5.15
C GLN A 1064 20.09 -13.35 3.67
N GLU A 1065 19.02 -13.34 2.87
CA GLU A 1065 19.08 -13.51 1.41
C GLU A 1065 19.41 -12.22 0.63
N SER A 1066 19.68 -11.10 1.33
CA SER A 1066 19.97 -9.78 0.75
C SER A 1066 18.85 -9.21 -0.16
N ARG A 1067 17.60 -9.65 0.04
CA ARG A 1067 16.41 -9.12 -0.65
C ARG A 1067 15.92 -7.82 0.00
N LEU A 1068 16.18 -7.67 1.29
CA LEU A 1068 15.97 -6.45 2.05
C LEU A 1068 17.29 -6.06 2.73
N PRO A 1069 17.60 -4.76 2.84
CA PRO A 1069 18.78 -4.31 3.57
C PRO A 1069 18.57 -4.21 5.08
N GLU A 1070 17.33 -3.99 5.51
CA GLU A 1070 16.88 -3.85 6.89
C GLU A 1070 15.54 -4.59 7.04
N PRO A 1071 15.27 -5.26 8.17
CA PRO A 1071 14.07 -6.07 8.34
C PRO A 1071 12.80 -5.21 8.45
N ASP A 1072 12.87 -4.02 9.04
CA ASP A 1072 11.71 -3.14 9.25
C ASP A 1072 11.10 -2.61 7.93
N LEU A 1073 11.86 -2.60 6.84
CA LEU A 1073 11.40 -2.20 5.51
C LEU A 1073 10.30 -3.12 4.97
N LEU A 1074 10.19 -4.36 5.47
CA LEU A 1074 9.12 -5.27 5.08
C LEU A 1074 7.74 -4.68 5.41
N PHE A 1075 7.59 -4.00 6.55
CA PHE A 1075 6.30 -3.46 7.02
C PHE A 1075 5.83 -2.24 6.22
N TYR A 1076 6.70 -1.69 5.38
CA TYR A 1076 6.35 -0.64 4.41
C TYR A 1076 5.98 -1.20 3.03
N LEU A 1077 5.90 -2.51 2.87
CA LEU A 1077 5.36 -3.19 1.69
C LEU A 1077 3.95 -3.72 1.99
N THR A 1078 3.12 -3.80 0.96
CA THR A 1078 1.87 -4.59 1.03
C THR A 1078 2.19 -6.08 0.96
N HIS A 1079 1.28 -6.93 1.42
CA HIS A 1079 1.46 -8.39 1.37
C HIS A 1079 1.74 -8.90 -0.05
N ARG A 1080 1.08 -8.31 -1.06
CA ARG A 1080 1.33 -8.64 -2.47
C ARG A 1080 2.70 -8.17 -2.95
N GLU A 1081 3.13 -6.97 -2.57
CA GLU A 1081 4.47 -6.48 -2.90
C GLU A 1081 5.56 -7.35 -2.25
N ILE A 1082 5.32 -7.90 -1.05
CA ILE A 1082 6.23 -8.87 -0.42
C ILE A 1082 6.36 -10.13 -1.28
N LYS A 1083 5.25 -10.74 -1.73
CA LYS A 1083 5.28 -11.88 -2.68
C LYS A 1083 6.08 -11.55 -3.92
N THR A 1084 5.79 -10.41 -4.55
CA THR A 1084 6.51 -9.97 -5.75
C THR A 1084 8.00 -9.75 -5.47
N LEU A 1085 8.39 -9.26 -4.30
CA LEU A 1085 9.81 -9.09 -3.94
C LEU A 1085 10.51 -10.44 -3.72
N ILE A 1086 9.83 -11.44 -3.16
CA ILE A 1086 10.32 -12.82 -3.03
C ILE A 1086 10.51 -13.46 -4.40
N GLU A 1087 9.61 -13.22 -5.35
CA GLU A 1087 9.71 -13.76 -6.71
C GLU A 1087 10.76 -13.03 -7.57
N THR A 1088 10.83 -11.69 -7.47
CA THR A 1088 11.51 -10.86 -8.50
C THR A 1088 12.77 -10.14 -8.04
N ARG A 1089 13.00 -9.96 -6.73
CA ARG A 1089 14.06 -9.08 -6.19
C ARG A 1089 14.01 -7.64 -6.72
N SER A 1090 12.82 -7.12 -7.04
CA SER A 1090 12.67 -5.79 -7.66
C SER A 1090 13.25 -4.66 -6.80
N PRO A 1091 14.27 -3.92 -7.29
CA PRO A 1091 14.83 -2.74 -6.62
C PRO A 1091 13.81 -1.62 -6.41
N LYS A 1092 12.82 -1.56 -7.30
CA LYS A 1092 11.74 -0.58 -7.24
C LYS A 1092 10.95 -0.74 -5.94
N LEU A 1093 10.66 -1.97 -5.51
CA LEU A 1093 9.91 -2.23 -4.29
C LEU A 1093 10.70 -1.84 -3.04
N VAL A 1094 12.02 -2.12 -3.00
CA VAL A 1094 12.88 -1.69 -1.88
C VAL A 1094 12.96 -0.16 -1.79
N ARG A 1095 13.11 0.53 -2.95
CA ARG A 1095 13.04 2.00 -3.02
C ARG A 1095 11.69 2.53 -2.55
N LYS A 1096 10.60 1.91 -2.99
CA LYS A 1096 9.23 2.28 -2.61
C LYS A 1096 9.04 2.17 -1.10
N SER A 1097 9.45 1.04 -0.50
CA SER A 1097 9.43 0.82 0.94
C SER A 1097 10.20 1.91 1.71
N ARG A 1098 11.44 2.21 1.32
CA ARG A 1098 12.24 3.30 1.92
C ARG A 1098 11.55 4.66 1.82
N ARG A 1099 10.97 4.98 0.66
CA ARG A 1099 10.22 6.24 0.46
C ARG A 1099 8.98 6.30 1.34
N ARG A 1100 8.19 5.23 1.42
CA ARG A 1100 7.04 5.15 2.33
C ARG A 1100 7.44 5.31 3.80
N ARG A 1101 8.58 4.74 4.22
CA ARG A 1101 9.15 4.96 5.57
C ARG A 1101 9.47 6.42 5.83
N ASN A 1102 10.09 7.11 4.87
CA ASN A 1102 10.39 8.53 4.99
C ASN A 1102 9.11 9.40 5.03
N ILE A 1103 8.15 9.12 4.14
CA ILE A 1103 6.84 9.80 4.12
C ILE A 1103 6.09 9.61 5.44
N SER A 1104 6.08 8.39 5.98
CA SER A 1104 5.47 8.09 7.27
C SER A 1104 6.05 8.98 8.38
N ARG A 1105 7.36 9.21 8.39
CA ARG A 1105 8.03 10.11 9.35
C ARG A 1105 7.62 11.57 9.15
N THR A 1106 7.47 12.04 7.92
CA THR A 1106 7.02 13.42 7.63
C THR A 1106 5.56 13.67 8.00
N LEU A 1107 4.75 12.62 8.14
CA LEU A 1107 3.32 12.70 8.50
C LEU A 1107 3.06 12.65 10.02
N ILE A 1108 4.07 12.35 10.84
CA ILE A 1108 3.97 12.36 12.32
C ILE A 1108 3.53 13.73 12.86
N PRO A 1109 4.08 14.88 12.41
CA PRO A 1109 3.75 16.21 12.94
C PRO A 1109 2.36 16.74 12.56
N TYR A 1110 1.51 15.91 11.94
CA TYR A 1110 0.15 16.28 11.54
C TYR A 1110 -0.90 15.63 12.44
N SER A 1111 -2.01 16.33 12.64
CA SER A 1111 -3.19 15.85 13.35
C SER A 1111 -4.43 16.01 12.48
N PHE A 1112 -5.52 15.39 12.90
CA PHE A 1112 -6.81 15.46 12.23
C PHE A 1112 -7.87 15.82 13.27
N ASP A 1113 -8.93 16.50 12.82
CA ASP A 1113 -10.09 16.71 13.69
C ASP A 1113 -10.65 15.35 14.12
N LYS A 1114 -11.22 15.30 15.32
CA LYS A 1114 -11.80 14.06 15.84
C LYS A 1114 -12.93 13.55 14.95
N VAL A 1115 -13.70 14.46 14.34
CA VAL A 1115 -14.73 14.17 13.34
C VAL A 1115 -14.44 14.96 12.07
N ASN A 1116 -14.40 14.26 10.94
CA ASN A 1116 -14.13 14.82 9.62
C ASN A 1116 -15.33 14.57 8.71
N TYR A 1117 -15.68 15.57 7.91
CA TYR A 1117 -16.70 15.47 6.87
C TYR A 1117 -16.03 15.42 5.50
N GLY A 1118 -16.31 14.39 4.72
CA GLY A 1118 -15.59 14.11 3.48
C GLY A 1118 -14.19 13.54 3.75
N ALA A 1119 -13.25 13.83 2.86
CA ALA A 1119 -11.86 13.43 3.04
C ALA A 1119 -11.22 14.21 4.22
N PRO A 1120 -10.55 13.53 5.18
CA PRO A 1120 -9.85 14.18 6.27
C PRO A 1120 -8.77 15.13 5.77
N ILE A 1121 -8.66 16.30 6.39
CA ILE A 1121 -7.66 17.31 6.05
C ILE A 1121 -6.61 17.33 7.16
N PRO A 1122 -5.31 17.14 6.84
CA PRO A 1122 -4.26 17.17 7.84
C PRO A 1122 -4.03 18.60 8.32
N LYS A 1123 -3.85 18.76 9.63
CA LYS A 1123 -3.50 20.03 10.27
C LYS A 1123 -2.13 19.90 10.91
N PRO A 1124 -1.19 20.84 10.67
CA PRO A 1124 0.05 20.87 11.42
C PRO A 1124 -0.26 20.87 12.91
N ILE A 1125 0.46 20.07 13.69
CA ILE A 1125 0.40 20.17 15.15
C ILE A 1125 1.07 21.49 15.52
N ASP A 1126 0.28 22.54 15.77
CA ASP A 1126 0.80 23.83 16.18
C ASP A 1126 1.62 23.69 17.47
N VAL A 1127 2.92 23.93 17.35
CA VAL A 1127 3.88 24.04 18.46
C VAL A 1127 3.87 25.45 19.07
N GLU A 1128 3.01 26.36 18.58
CA GLU A 1128 2.91 27.70 19.14
C GLU A 1128 2.44 27.65 20.60
N ARG A 1129 3.33 28.15 21.48
CA ARG A 1129 3.08 28.41 22.91
C ARG A 1129 2.20 29.65 23.06
N SER A 1130 0.98 29.61 22.56
CA SER A 1130 0.04 30.73 22.65
C SER A 1130 -1.14 30.36 23.56
N GLY A 1131 -0.86 30.35 24.87
CA GLY A 1131 -1.88 30.29 25.90
C GLY A 1131 -1.38 31.01 27.15
N SER A 1132 -2.11 32.04 27.58
CA SER A 1132 -1.98 32.60 28.93
C SER A 1132 -1.90 31.46 29.96
N PRO A 1133 -1.02 31.51 30.98
CA PRO A 1133 -0.86 30.44 31.94
C PRO A 1133 -2.13 30.30 32.77
N THR A 1134 -3.07 29.49 32.31
CA THR A 1134 -4.17 29.01 33.15
C THR A 1134 -3.57 28.04 34.16
N PHE A 1135 -3.79 28.30 35.45
CA PHE A 1135 -3.27 27.50 36.56
C PHE A 1135 -4.03 26.17 36.76
N GLU A 1136 -5.03 25.91 35.92
CA GLU A 1136 -6.00 24.82 36.06
C GLU A 1136 -6.34 24.22 34.69
N GLY A 1137 -6.34 22.89 34.60
CA GLY A 1137 -6.87 22.11 33.50
C GLY A 1137 -8.09 21.31 33.96
N GLN A 1138 -9.09 21.19 33.09
CA GLN A 1138 -10.30 20.41 33.34
C GLN A 1138 -10.40 19.27 32.33
N GLY A 1139 -10.63 18.06 32.84
CA GLY A 1139 -10.90 16.86 32.06
C GLY A 1139 -12.03 16.05 32.68
N MET A 1140 -12.14 14.80 32.25
CA MET A 1140 -13.13 13.83 32.69
C MET A 1140 -12.55 12.92 33.78
N SER A 1141 -13.21 12.89 34.94
CA SER A 1141 -12.88 11.96 36.04
C SER A 1141 -13.12 10.50 35.62
N VAL A 1142 -12.11 9.65 35.81
CA VAL A 1142 -12.18 8.21 35.51
C VAL A 1142 -11.95 7.35 36.74
N SER A 1143 -10.89 7.67 37.49
CA SER A 1143 -10.51 6.98 38.71
C SER A 1143 -10.27 8.02 39.80
N ARG A 1144 -10.91 7.85 40.96
CA ARG A 1144 -10.98 8.88 42.00
C ARG A 1144 -9.70 8.93 42.82
N GLY A 1145 -9.48 10.10 43.43
CA GLY A 1145 -8.36 10.35 44.31
C GLY A 1145 -7.91 11.79 44.20
N ILE A 1146 -7.24 12.28 45.25
CA ILE A 1146 -6.58 13.57 45.25
C ILE A 1146 -5.12 13.29 45.59
N VAL A 1147 -4.23 13.66 44.67
CA VAL A 1147 -2.79 13.43 44.82
C VAL A 1147 -2.03 14.68 44.43
N THR A 1148 -0.94 14.93 45.15
CA THR A 1148 0.02 15.97 44.83
C THR A 1148 1.33 15.31 44.43
N GLY A 1149 1.88 15.72 43.31
CA GLY A 1149 3.10 15.13 42.77
C GLY A 1149 3.78 16.02 41.76
N ARG A 1150 4.97 15.59 41.33
CA ARG A 1150 5.69 16.21 40.22
C ARG A 1150 5.00 15.82 38.92
N ALA A 1151 4.68 16.81 38.08
CA ALA A 1151 4.22 16.59 36.72
C ALA A 1151 5.36 15.97 35.90
N CYS A 1152 5.08 14.87 35.22
CA CYS A 1152 5.96 14.25 34.24
C CYS A 1152 5.26 14.26 32.88
N VAL A 1153 5.61 15.23 32.04
CA VAL A 1153 5.01 15.37 30.70
C VAL A 1153 5.83 14.55 29.71
N ILE A 1154 5.18 13.59 29.06
CA ILE A 1154 5.78 12.68 28.08
C ILE A 1154 4.98 12.72 26.79
N ASN A 1155 5.65 13.03 25.68
CA ASN A 1155 5.05 13.04 24.35
C ASN A 1155 5.28 11.74 23.58
N ASP A 1156 6.40 11.09 23.84
CA ASP A 1156 6.80 9.84 23.20
C ASP A 1156 7.30 8.85 24.25
N ILE A 1157 6.96 7.57 24.10
CA ILE A 1157 7.32 6.57 25.09
C ILE A 1157 8.82 6.32 25.21
N SER A 1158 9.64 6.74 24.24
CA SER A 1158 11.10 6.73 24.39
C SER A 1158 11.58 7.61 25.56
N GLU A 1159 10.76 8.56 26.01
CA GLU A 1159 11.08 9.44 27.14
C GLU A 1159 10.67 8.87 28.51
N VAL A 1160 10.21 7.62 28.59
CA VAL A 1160 9.80 6.96 29.85
C VAL A 1160 10.89 6.92 30.92
N GLY A 1161 12.17 7.03 30.53
CA GLY A 1161 13.27 7.20 31.48
C GLY A 1161 13.19 8.46 32.34
N LYS A 1162 12.30 9.42 32.02
CA LYS A 1162 12.03 10.63 32.83
C LYS A 1162 11.06 10.38 33.99
N ILE A 1163 10.38 9.24 34.02
CA ILE A 1163 9.39 8.89 35.05
C ILE A 1163 10.11 8.53 36.34
N HIS A 1164 9.76 9.22 37.42
CA HIS A 1164 10.19 8.91 38.77
C HIS A 1164 9.02 8.43 39.62
N LYS A 1165 9.34 7.75 40.72
CA LYS A 1165 8.35 7.32 41.71
C LYS A 1165 7.55 8.51 42.25
N GLY A 1166 6.22 8.39 42.25
CA GLY A 1166 5.30 9.39 42.76
C GLY A 1166 4.95 10.49 41.76
N ASP A 1167 5.45 10.43 40.53
CA ASP A 1167 5.09 11.38 39.48
C ASP A 1167 3.60 11.28 39.10
N ILE A 1168 3.05 12.40 38.65
CA ILE A 1168 1.77 12.47 37.93
C ILE A 1168 2.10 12.50 36.44
N LEU A 1169 1.82 11.40 35.73
CA LEU A 1169 2.08 11.28 34.30
C LEU A 1169 1.07 12.12 33.50
N ILE A 1170 1.57 12.95 32.60
CA ILE A 1170 0.77 13.76 31.67
C ILE A 1170 1.21 13.40 30.25
N CYS A 1171 0.33 12.81 29.45
CA CYS A 1171 0.66 12.41 28.08
C CYS A 1171 -0.50 12.62 27.10
N LEU A 1172 -0.22 12.47 25.80
CA LEU A 1172 -1.25 12.60 24.77
C LEU A 1172 -2.29 11.48 24.87
N PHE A 1173 -1.85 10.23 25.04
CA PHE A 1173 -2.71 9.05 25.17
C PHE A 1173 -1.96 7.94 25.94
N THR A 1174 -2.68 6.91 26.35
CA THR A 1174 -2.10 5.67 26.92
C THR A 1174 -2.72 4.45 26.26
N ASP A 1175 -1.88 3.50 25.84
CA ASP A 1175 -2.28 2.14 25.48
C ASP A 1175 -1.81 1.12 26.54
N VAL A 1176 -1.98 -0.18 26.27
CA VAL A 1176 -1.57 -1.25 27.22
C VAL A 1176 -0.06 -1.24 27.46
N GLY A 1177 0.74 -0.79 26.49
CA GLY A 1177 2.19 -0.69 26.57
C GLY A 1177 2.69 0.26 27.65
N TRP A 1178 1.85 1.18 28.14
CA TRP A 1178 2.17 2.10 29.24
C TRP A 1178 1.91 1.52 30.63
N THR A 1179 1.09 0.46 30.71
CA THR A 1179 0.66 -0.11 32.00
C THR A 1179 1.81 -0.64 32.87
N PRO A 1180 2.96 -1.12 32.35
CA PRO A 1180 4.12 -1.45 33.17
C PRO A 1180 4.63 -0.32 34.07
N TYR A 1181 4.43 0.93 33.67
CA TYR A 1181 4.92 2.10 34.40
C TYR A 1181 3.93 2.60 35.48
N PHE A 1182 2.69 2.13 35.47
CA PHE A 1182 1.66 2.58 36.41
C PHE A 1182 2.03 2.40 37.89
N PRO A 1183 2.76 1.33 38.30
CA PRO A 1183 3.20 1.17 39.68
C PRO A 1183 4.19 2.25 40.18
N LEU A 1184 4.79 3.05 39.27
CA LEU A 1184 5.63 4.20 39.63
C LEU A 1184 4.81 5.47 39.87
N LEU A 1185 3.58 5.54 39.37
CA LEU A 1185 2.81 6.78 39.30
C LEU A 1185 1.93 6.99 40.52
N SER A 1186 1.75 8.26 40.90
CA SER A 1186 0.72 8.66 41.88
C SER A 1186 -0.57 9.12 41.20
N GLY A 1187 -0.52 9.52 39.92
CA GLY A 1187 -1.68 9.90 39.12
C GLY A 1187 -1.43 9.89 37.61
N LEU A 1188 -2.50 9.91 36.83
CA LEU A 1188 -2.48 9.88 35.36
C LEU A 1188 -3.40 10.95 34.76
N VAL A 1189 -2.90 11.69 33.76
CA VAL A 1189 -3.65 12.66 32.97
C VAL A 1189 -3.40 12.44 31.48
N THR A 1190 -4.46 12.29 30.68
CA THR A 1190 -4.35 12.17 29.22
C THR A 1190 -5.17 13.21 28.46
N GLU A 1191 -4.66 13.67 27.33
CA GLU A 1191 -5.42 14.57 26.42
C GLU A 1191 -6.45 13.81 25.60
N ILE A 1192 -6.09 12.60 25.15
CA ILE A 1192 -6.94 11.68 24.38
C ILE A 1192 -7.26 10.48 25.27
N GLY A 1193 -8.54 10.12 25.31
CA GLY A 1193 -9.03 8.97 26.05
C GLY A 1193 -10.56 8.98 26.08
N GLY A 1194 -11.14 8.12 26.90
CA GLY A 1194 -12.58 8.10 27.12
C GLY A 1194 -12.93 7.31 28.37
N LEU A 1195 -14.14 7.47 28.89
CA LEU A 1195 -14.55 6.83 30.16
C LEU A 1195 -14.40 5.30 30.16
N LEU A 1196 -14.58 4.69 28.98
CA LEU A 1196 -14.56 3.25 28.76
C LEU A 1196 -13.28 2.78 28.05
N SER A 1197 -12.30 3.67 27.91
CA SER A 1197 -11.04 3.42 27.21
C SER A 1197 -10.14 2.46 27.98
N HIS A 1198 -9.06 2.02 27.32
CA HIS A 1198 -8.22 1.00 27.89
C HIS A 1198 -7.46 1.51 29.13
N GLY A 1199 -6.74 2.62 28.98
CA GLY A 1199 -6.04 3.27 30.09
C GLY A 1199 -6.97 3.66 31.24
N ALA A 1200 -8.20 4.05 30.91
CA ALA A 1200 -9.22 4.38 31.90
C ALA A 1200 -9.67 3.18 32.74
N VAL A 1201 -9.86 2.02 32.10
CA VAL A 1201 -10.20 0.77 32.80
C VAL A 1201 -9.04 0.34 33.70
N VAL A 1202 -7.80 0.31 33.19
CA VAL A 1202 -6.63 -0.15 33.97
C VAL A 1202 -6.36 0.77 35.16
N ALA A 1203 -6.38 2.08 34.97
CA ALA A 1203 -6.17 3.03 36.07
C ALA A 1203 -7.23 2.86 37.17
N ARG A 1204 -8.49 2.60 36.81
CA ARG A 1204 -9.58 2.37 37.77
C ARG A 1204 -9.44 1.06 38.53
N GLU A 1205 -9.07 -0.03 37.87
CA GLU A 1205 -8.90 -1.34 38.53
C GLU A 1205 -7.63 -1.38 39.40
N TYR A 1206 -6.57 -0.67 38.99
CA TYR A 1206 -5.35 -0.52 39.80
C TYR A 1206 -5.50 0.51 40.94
N GLY A 1207 -6.52 1.38 40.87
CA GLY A 1207 -6.77 2.44 41.84
C GLY A 1207 -5.94 3.72 41.64
N LEU A 1208 -5.30 3.88 40.48
CA LEU A 1208 -4.52 5.08 40.13
C LEU A 1208 -5.48 6.26 39.85
N PRO A 1209 -5.39 7.38 40.60
CA PRO A 1209 -6.17 8.60 40.31
C PRO A 1209 -5.96 9.06 38.86
N CYS A 1210 -7.04 9.19 38.09
CA CYS A 1210 -6.96 9.35 36.64
C CYS A 1210 -8.00 10.30 36.07
N VAL A 1211 -7.53 11.21 35.22
CA VAL A 1211 -8.33 12.17 34.44
C VAL A 1211 -7.99 12.03 32.96
N VAL A 1212 -8.99 11.86 32.11
CA VAL A 1212 -8.80 11.75 30.64
C VAL A 1212 -9.53 12.87 29.92
N CYS A 1213 -9.29 13.04 28.62
CA CYS A 1213 -9.89 14.11 27.82
C CYS A 1213 -9.61 15.50 28.40
N MET A 1214 -8.39 15.76 28.89
CA MET A 1214 -7.97 17.10 29.32
C MET A 1214 -7.28 17.82 28.16
N PRO A 1215 -7.96 18.73 27.43
CA PRO A 1215 -7.39 19.32 26.22
C PRO A 1215 -6.12 20.13 26.55
N ASN A 1216 -5.07 19.97 25.73
CA ASN A 1216 -3.80 20.67 25.86
C ASN A 1216 -3.04 20.42 27.18
N ALA A 1217 -3.31 19.35 27.93
CA ALA A 1217 -2.59 19.05 29.17
C ALA A 1217 -1.06 19.02 28.99
N THR A 1218 -0.56 18.42 27.91
CA THR A 1218 0.88 18.36 27.56
C THR A 1218 1.48 19.72 27.23
N LYS A 1219 0.65 20.71 26.87
CA LYS A 1219 1.05 22.09 26.57
C LYS A 1219 0.92 23.01 27.79
N LEU A 1220 -0.08 22.77 28.65
CA LEU A 1220 -0.39 23.58 29.84
C LEU A 1220 0.59 23.33 30.99
N PHE A 1221 1.03 22.08 31.16
CA PHE A 1221 1.92 21.65 32.23
C PHE A 1221 3.31 21.35 31.68
N LYS A 1222 4.32 21.43 32.54
CA LYS A 1222 5.72 21.09 32.18
C LYS A 1222 6.30 20.08 33.17
N THR A 1223 7.15 19.21 32.65
CA THR A 1223 7.89 18.26 33.47
C THR A 1223 8.68 18.98 34.57
N GLY A 1224 8.51 18.55 35.82
CA GLY A 1224 9.13 19.16 37.00
C GLY A 1224 8.24 20.10 37.80
N GLU A 1225 7.11 20.56 37.27
CA GLU A 1225 6.15 21.38 38.03
C GLU A 1225 5.46 20.55 39.13
N ILE A 1226 5.16 21.15 40.28
CA ILE A 1226 4.33 20.49 41.31
C ILE A 1226 2.87 20.76 41.01
N VAL A 1227 2.09 19.70 40.90
CA VAL A 1227 0.67 19.75 40.53
C VAL A 1227 -0.18 18.94 41.52
N GLU A 1228 -1.40 19.41 41.74
CA GLU A 1228 -2.45 18.66 42.42
C GLU A 1228 -3.43 18.12 41.39
N LEU A 1229 -3.56 16.79 41.35
CA LEU A 1229 -4.58 16.11 40.57
C LEU A 1229 -5.75 15.78 41.49
N ASN A 1230 -6.84 16.55 41.39
CA ASN A 1230 -8.13 16.17 41.95
C ASN A 1230 -8.90 15.37 40.89
N ALA A 1231 -8.65 14.06 40.85
CA ALA A 1231 -9.30 13.16 39.92
C ALA A 1231 -10.77 12.91 40.27
N THR A 1232 -11.25 13.31 41.45
CA THR A 1232 -12.67 13.23 41.82
C THR A 1232 -13.51 14.25 41.05
N ASP A 1233 -12.99 15.47 40.91
CA ASP A 1233 -13.66 16.57 40.19
C ASP A 1233 -13.11 16.77 38.77
N GLY A 1234 -12.12 15.97 38.36
CA GLY A 1234 -11.53 16.00 37.01
C GLY A 1234 -10.59 17.18 36.77
N LYS A 1235 -9.90 17.67 37.81
CA LYS A 1235 -9.09 18.89 37.77
C LYS A 1235 -7.61 18.61 38.00
N LEU A 1236 -6.76 19.35 37.30
CA LEU A 1236 -5.32 19.39 37.51
C LEU A 1236 -4.89 20.84 37.73
N CYS A 1237 -4.28 21.14 38.88
CA CYS A 1237 -3.91 22.51 39.26
C CYS A 1237 -2.41 22.62 39.54
N LYS A 1238 -1.77 23.72 39.12
CA LYS A 1238 -0.39 24.03 39.53
C LYS A 1238 -0.37 24.53 40.97
N ILE A 1239 0.45 23.92 41.81
CA ILE A 1239 0.69 24.44 43.15
C ILE A 1239 1.82 25.47 43.04
N LYS A 1240 1.55 26.72 43.46
CA LYS A 1240 2.62 27.71 43.61
C LYS A 1240 3.53 27.26 44.75
N CYS A 1241 4.78 26.92 44.43
CA CYS A 1241 5.83 26.88 45.44
C CYS A 1241 6.03 28.32 45.93
N ASN A 1242 5.83 28.56 47.23
CA ASN A 1242 6.30 29.78 47.90
C ASN A 1242 7.82 29.71 48.10
#